data_AF-A0A8J6MXJ3-F1
#
_entry.id   AF-A0A8J6MXJ3-F1
#
_cell.length_a   1.000
_cell.length_b   1.000
_cell.length_c   1.000
_cell.angle_alpha   90.00
_cell.angle_beta   90.00
_cell.angle_gamma   90.00
#
_symmetry.space_group_name_H-M   'P 1'
#
loop_
_entity.id
_entity.type
_entity.pdbx_description
1 polymer ?
#
loop_
_entity_poly.entity_id
_entity_poly.type
_entity_poly.pdbx_seq_one_letter_code
_entity_poly.pdbx_strand_id
1 'polypeptide(L)'
;MAVGDTGQVIPSIADAPKVRTLNSPVIKESTDMYQPVIFMHSKHANVMKDCTICHHRHPRNKGDVYGEPVTMDKMRDKKTMPKNCSLCHDRSFDPKRLNVPGLKGAYHQLCMDCHRESEQAPHVRGSVIYSAMARGPGVHPLETRAPTDCLACHAKKVPDHRELVKLEGEVDAVTVTKNCLSCHELEGKAILKTAHWNWQGSSPYTVGHEKRVDLGKRDKTINNFCINLNGNWARCTSCHIGYGWEDQNFDFSDMTRIDCLVCHDTTGKYKKSPAGAGYPKEGVDLKKVAQNVGRPSRNTCGGNCHFRGGGGDAVKHGDMDSALKKPSKFHDVHMGVTDGGLGFNCQQCHKTRNHMIAGRSVSVAPVEGDLSCQTCHTDRPHLGIGMLDFHLNRHTRHVDCQTCHIPIYARGKPTKVYWDWSTAGKDIKGGKDKYGMPTYKKKKGSFKWKKDAKPSYAWYNGTVKRYILGDRINEKGVTELARPVGDKNDQASRIYPFKLHRGKQISDATYKYLIAPQLWKGYWKHWDWDKASRDGMKFAGLPYSGNYEFVDTIMYWGLTHTVMPKENALSCAQCHPSLNKAPYCGSCHQEKPGVDFKALSTEGIDFRVLAKKGMDVGQLEGKTDYIDFKALGYKGDPIEVGGRFGKLLFGKDKIAKTKEP
;
A
#
# COMPACT_ATOMS: atom_id res chain seq x y z
N MET A 1 -9.08 -45.63 -19.40
CA MET A 1 -9.63 -45.18 -20.69
C MET A 1 -10.14 -43.76 -20.49
N ALA A 2 -9.69 -42.84 -21.35
CA ALA A 2 -10.06 -41.42 -21.50
C ALA A 2 -10.21 -40.57 -20.22
N VAL A 3 -9.09 -39.94 -19.80
CA VAL A 3 -9.14 -38.67 -19.05
C VAL A 3 -9.70 -37.63 -20.03
N GLY A 4 -10.94 -37.19 -19.81
CA GLY A 4 -11.59 -36.18 -20.64
C GLY A 4 -10.77 -34.88 -20.69
N ASP A 5 -10.49 -34.41 -21.90
CA ASP A 5 -9.86 -33.14 -22.23
C ASP A 5 -10.50 -32.02 -21.37
N THR A 6 -9.74 -31.34 -20.52
CA THR A 6 -10.24 -30.32 -19.58
C THR A 6 -10.67 -29.02 -20.27
N GLY A 7 -11.04 -29.07 -21.55
CA GLY A 7 -11.60 -27.94 -22.32
C GLY A 7 -10.78 -26.65 -22.22
N GLN A 8 -9.49 -26.74 -21.88
CA GLN A 8 -8.69 -25.57 -21.55
C GLN A 8 -8.29 -24.89 -22.87
N VAL A 9 -8.90 -23.74 -23.12
CA VAL A 9 -8.62 -22.92 -24.31
C VAL A 9 -7.20 -22.38 -24.22
N ILE A 10 -6.31 -22.80 -25.12
CA ILE A 10 -4.90 -22.36 -25.15
C ILE A 10 -4.65 -21.58 -26.44
N PRO A 11 -4.20 -20.31 -26.40
CA PRO A 11 -3.90 -19.54 -25.21
C PRO A 11 -5.15 -18.95 -24.57
N SER A 12 -5.19 -18.96 -23.24
CA SER A 12 -6.09 -18.18 -22.41
C SER A 12 -5.38 -16.95 -21.83
N ILE A 13 -6.17 -15.98 -21.37
CA ILE A 13 -5.65 -14.82 -20.63
C ILE A 13 -4.93 -15.26 -19.34
N ALA A 14 -5.38 -16.36 -18.72
CA ALA A 14 -4.79 -16.90 -17.51
C ALA A 14 -3.37 -17.45 -17.71
N ASP A 15 -3.04 -17.86 -18.94
CA ASP A 15 -1.72 -18.38 -19.32
C ASP A 15 -0.67 -17.28 -19.48
N ALA A 16 -1.09 -16.01 -19.59
CA ALA A 16 -0.19 -14.88 -19.67
C ALA A 16 0.64 -14.75 -18.38
N PRO A 17 1.99 -14.69 -18.48
CA PRO A 17 2.84 -14.33 -17.34
C PRO A 17 2.31 -13.11 -16.59
N LYS A 18 2.42 -13.10 -15.26
CA LYS A 18 1.95 -11.96 -14.45
C LYS A 18 2.69 -10.68 -14.84
N VAL A 19 4.01 -10.77 -14.86
CA VAL A 19 4.95 -9.71 -15.19
C VAL A 19 6.09 -10.29 -16.02
N ARG A 20 6.65 -9.50 -16.95
CA ARG A 20 7.88 -9.82 -17.68
C ARG A 20 8.84 -8.64 -17.62
N THR A 21 10.10 -8.90 -17.31
CA THR A 21 11.14 -7.88 -17.42
C THR A 21 11.69 -7.89 -18.84
N LEU A 22 11.47 -6.79 -19.58
CA LEU A 22 11.97 -6.63 -20.95
C LEU A 22 13.45 -6.26 -20.89
N ASN A 23 14.31 -7.27 -20.84
CA ASN A 23 15.75 -7.16 -20.67
C ASN A 23 16.45 -7.98 -21.76
N SER A 24 16.85 -7.34 -22.86
CA SER A 24 17.52 -8.00 -23.98
C SER A 24 18.99 -7.60 -24.06
N PRO A 25 19.94 -8.55 -24.13
CA PRO A 25 21.36 -8.26 -24.39
C PRO A 25 21.57 -7.46 -25.68
N VAL A 26 20.80 -7.77 -26.72
CA VAL A 26 20.86 -7.10 -28.03
C VAL A 26 20.58 -5.61 -27.93
N ILE A 27 19.64 -5.20 -27.06
CA ILE A 27 19.36 -3.78 -26.84
C ILE A 27 20.54 -3.11 -26.13
N LYS A 28 21.14 -3.78 -25.14
CA LYS A 28 22.24 -3.24 -24.32
C LYS A 28 23.53 -3.03 -25.10
N GLU A 29 23.80 -3.85 -26.11
CA GLU A 29 24.96 -3.67 -27.00
C GLU A 29 24.96 -2.28 -27.65
N SER A 30 23.78 -1.73 -27.97
CA SER A 30 23.65 -0.42 -28.61
C SER A 30 23.57 0.75 -27.64
N THR A 31 22.85 0.60 -26.52
CA THR A 31 22.68 1.65 -25.51
C THR A 31 22.15 1.06 -24.20
N ASP A 32 22.76 1.41 -23.08
CA ASP A 32 22.44 0.83 -21.77
C ASP A 32 22.25 1.90 -20.68
N MET A 33 21.64 3.03 -21.05
CA MET A 33 21.40 4.18 -20.16
C MET A 33 20.20 4.00 -19.21
N TYR A 34 19.32 3.04 -19.47
CA TYR A 34 18.06 2.85 -18.74
C TYR A 34 17.96 1.44 -18.16
N GLN A 35 17.27 1.29 -17.03
CA GLN A 35 16.91 -0.02 -16.51
C GLN A 35 15.83 -0.69 -17.37
N PRO A 36 15.77 -2.03 -17.37
CA PRO A 36 14.72 -2.78 -18.07
C PRO A 36 13.29 -2.39 -17.67
N VAL A 37 12.34 -2.50 -18.60
CA VAL A 37 10.91 -2.29 -18.30
C VAL A 37 10.36 -3.50 -17.57
N ILE A 38 9.59 -3.26 -16.51
CA ILE A 38 8.74 -4.27 -15.89
C ILE A 38 7.37 -4.22 -16.57
N PHE A 39 7.14 -5.13 -17.52
CA PHE A 39 5.91 -5.20 -18.31
C PHE A 39 4.83 -6.03 -17.60
N MET A 40 3.69 -5.41 -17.30
CA MET A 40 2.54 -6.04 -16.64
C MET A 40 1.72 -6.87 -17.62
N HIS A 41 2.28 -8.00 -18.06
CA HIS A 41 1.74 -8.77 -19.17
C HIS A 41 0.31 -9.28 -18.90
N SER A 42 0.01 -9.81 -17.71
CA SER A 42 -1.34 -10.27 -17.38
C SER A 42 -2.41 -9.17 -17.38
N LYS A 43 -2.03 -7.91 -17.05
CA LYS A 43 -2.95 -6.76 -17.15
C LYS A 43 -3.27 -6.47 -18.61
N HIS A 44 -2.25 -6.39 -19.46
CA HIS A 44 -2.43 -6.14 -20.89
C HIS A 44 -3.27 -7.24 -21.53
N ALA A 45 -2.98 -8.51 -21.23
CA ALA A 45 -3.79 -9.63 -21.72
C ALA A 45 -5.26 -9.54 -21.26
N ASN A 46 -5.54 -9.10 -20.04
CA ASN A 46 -6.91 -8.93 -19.54
C ASN A 46 -7.64 -7.74 -20.19
N VAL A 47 -6.94 -6.63 -20.43
CA VAL A 47 -7.51 -5.45 -21.10
C VAL A 47 -7.79 -5.76 -22.56
N MET A 48 -6.81 -6.30 -23.28
CA MET A 48 -6.90 -6.52 -24.73
C MET A 48 -7.77 -7.72 -25.08
N LYS A 49 -7.71 -8.80 -24.28
CA LYS A 49 -8.41 -10.09 -24.49
C LYS A 49 -8.10 -10.83 -25.80
N ASP A 50 -7.33 -10.20 -26.68
CA ASP A 50 -6.78 -10.75 -27.91
C ASP A 50 -5.26 -10.63 -27.88
N CYS A 51 -4.57 -11.77 -27.80
CA CYS A 51 -3.11 -11.81 -27.76
C CYS A 51 -2.49 -11.39 -29.10
N THR A 52 -3.22 -11.49 -30.21
CA THR A 52 -2.70 -11.26 -31.57
C THR A 52 -2.53 -9.79 -31.91
N ILE A 53 -3.13 -8.89 -31.12
CA ILE A 53 -2.89 -7.44 -31.21
C ILE A 53 -1.40 -7.14 -30.97
N CYS A 54 -0.76 -7.84 -30.04
CA CYS A 54 0.68 -7.71 -29.79
C CYS A 54 1.49 -8.81 -30.47
N HIS A 55 0.99 -10.05 -30.44
CA HIS A 55 1.63 -11.22 -31.02
C HIS A 55 1.09 -11.47 -32.42
N HIS A 56 1.36 -10.53 -33.33
CA HIS A 56 0.75 -10.47 -34.65
C HIS A 56 1.24 -11.55 -35.63
N ARG A 57 2.43 -12.12 -35.41
CA ARG A 57 3.06 -13.11 -36.31
C ARG A 57 3.80 -14.22 -35.59
N HIS A 58 3.76 -15.43 -36.14
CA HIS A 58 4.52 -16.61 -35.67
C HIS A 58 5.50 -17.12 -36.73
N PRO A 59 6.76 -17.46 -36.38
CA PRO A 59 7.67 -18.16 -37.28
C PRO A 59 7.07 -19.46 -37.80
N ARG A 60 7.16 -19.70 -39.12
CA ARG A 60 6.68 -20.95 -39.75
C ARG A 60 7.60 -22.13 -39.43
N ASN A 61 8.90 -21.88 -39.31
CA ASN A 61 9.92 -22.86 -38.96
C ASN A 61 11.09 -22.19 -38.23
N LYS A 62 12.06 -23.00 -37.76
CA LYS A 62 13.24 -22.50 -37.04
C LYS A 62 14.08 -21.63 -37.98
N GLY A 63 14.31 -20.37 -37.59
CA GLY A 63 15.05 -19.39 -38.40
C GLY A 63 14.16 -18.51 -39.29
N ASP A 64 12.85 -18.72 -39.33
CA ASP A 64 11.93 -17.81 -40.02
C ASP A 64 11.74 -16.52 -39.23
N VAL A 65 12.40 -15.47 -39.71
CA VAL A 65 12.37 -14.12 -39.13
C VAL A 65 11.25 -13.23 -39.69
N TYR A 66 10.45 -13.72 -40.65
CA TYR A 66 9.30 -12.99 -41.21
C TYR A 66 7.97 -13.47 -40.59
N GLY A 67 7.84 -14.78 -40.38
CA GLY A 67 6.65 -15.41 -39.81
C GLY A 67 5.40 -15.35 -40.69
N GLU A 68 4.31 -15.92 -40.19
CA GLU A 68 2.95 -15.83 -40.73
C GLU A 68 2.02 -15.08 -39.77
N PRO A 69 1.03 -14.30 -40.27
CA PRO A 69 0.01 -13.70 -39.43
C PRO A 69 -0.79 -14.75 -38.66
N VAL A 70 -1.10 -14.47 -37.40
CA VAL A 70 -1.87 -15.37 -36.53
C VAL A 70 -3.16 -14.72 -36.05
N THR A 71 -4.18 -15.54 -35.81
CA THR A 71 -5.43 -15.16 -35.13
C THR A 71 -5.58 -15.97 -33.86
N MET A 72 -6.40 -15.51 -32.92
CA MET A 72 -6.70 -16.28 -31.70
C MET A 72 -7.26 -17.67 -32.03
N ASP A 73 -8.14 -17.78 -33.03
CA ASP A 73 -8.74 -19.06 -33.43
C ASP A 73 -7.68 -20.03 -33.95
N LYS A 74 -6.81 -19.59 -34.87
CA LYS A 74 -5.70 -20.40 -35.36
C LYS A 74 -4.76 -20.85 -34.24
N MET A 75 -4.48 -19.98 -33.26
CA MET A 75 -3.65 -20.35 -32.12
C MET A 75 -4.36 -21.36 -31.21
N ARG A 76 -5.66 -21.22 -31.02
CA ARG A 76 -6.50 -22.13 -30.22
C ARG A 76 -6.64 -23.51 -30.85
N ASP A 77 -6.91 -23.56 -32.16
CA ASP A 77 -6.99 -24.80 -32.92
C ASP A 77 -5.68 -25.58 -32.86
N LYS A 78 -4.55 -24.86 -33.00
CA LYS A 78 -3.21 -25.45 -32.92
C LYS A 78 -2.70 -25.64 -31.47
N LYS A 79 -3.46 -25.18 -30.46
CA LYS A 79 -3.04 -25.11 -29.03
C LYS A 79 -1.63 -24.50 -28.86
N THR A 80 -1.32 -23.42 -29.59
CA THR A 80 0.01 -22.79 -29.61
C THR A 80 0.08 -21.52 -28.79
N MET A 81 1.15 -21.37 -28.00
CA MET A 81 1.41 -20.15 -27.25
C MET A 81 2.02 -19.05 -28.11
N PRO A 82 1.70 -17.77 -27.83
CA PRO A 82 2.27 -16.63 -28.53
C PRO A 82 3.81 -16.59 -28.48
N LYS A 83 4.43 -16.19 -29.60
CA LYS A 83 5.89 -16.11 -29.75
C LYS A 83 6.45 -14.73 -29.40
N ASN A 84 7.72 -14.67 -29.01
CA ASN A 84 8.36 -13.43 -28.57
C ASN A 84 8.80 -12.54 -29.75
N CYS A 85 8.88 -11.23 -29.51
CA CYS A 85 9.24 -10.25 -30.55
C CYS A 85 10.64 -10.48 -31.13
N SER A 86 11.60 -10.90 -30.29
CA SER A 86 13.01 -11.07 -30.66
C SER A 86 13.27 -12.17 -31.70
N LEU A 87 12.31 -13.07 -31.94
CA LEU A 87 12.45 -14.08 -33.00
C LEU A 87 12.44 -13.46 -34.41
N CYS A 88 11.77 -12.31 -34.57
CA CYS A 88 11.65 -11.62 -35.87
C CYS A 88 12.31 -10.23 -35.83
N HIS A 89 12.18 -9.53 -34.70
CA HIS A 89 12.76 -8.20 -34.44
C HIS A 89 14.06 -8.32 -33.66
N ASP A 90 15.15 -8.77 -34.30
CA ASP A 90 16.45 -8.94 -33.65
C ASP A 90 17.29 -7.62 -33.65
N ARG A 91 18.56 -7.66 -34.06
CA ARG A 91 19.48 -6.50 -34.08
C ARG A 91 18.92 -5.29 -34.82
N SER A 92 19.41 -4.12 -34.44
CA SER A 92 19.05 -2.84 -35.06
C SER A 92 19.38 -2.83 -36.55
N PHE A 93 18.47 -2.27 -37.34
CA PHE A 93 18.54 -2.01 -38.79
C PHE A 93 19.18 -3.12 -39.65
N ASP A 94 18.33 -3.87 -40.35
CA ASP A 94 18.77 -4.80 -41.39
C ASP A 94 18.54 -4.15 -42.76
N PRO A 95 19.60 -3.82 -43.54
CA PRO A 95 19.45 -3.18 -44.85
C PRO A 95 18.69 -4.04 -45.85
N LYS A 96 18.59 -5.36 -45.63
CA LYS A 96 17.80 -6.29 -46.46
C LYS A 96 16.32 -6.33 -46.04
N ARG A 97 15.97 -5.74 -44.90
CA ARG A 97 14.60 -5.75 -44.33
C ARG A 97 14.23 -4.36 -43.77
N LEU A 98 14.24 -3.36 -44.65
CA LEU A 98 13.95 -1.95 -44.30
C LEU A 98 12.60 -1.75 -43.59
N ASN A 99 11.61 -2.62 -43.84
CA ASN A 99 10.27 -2.54 -43.25
C ASN A 99 10.12 -3.27 -41.90
N VAL A 100 11.17 -3.93 -41.40
CA VAL A 100 11.13 -4.64 -40.11
C VAL A 100 11.95 -3.85 -39.10
N PRO A 101 11.32 -3.20 -38.11
CA PRO A 101 12.07 -2.49 -37.08
C PRO A 101 12.88 -3.48 -36.23
N GLY A 102 14.06 -3.06 -35.77
CA GLY A 102 14.80 -3.82 -34.75
C GLY A 102 14.03 -3.87 -33.42
N LEU A 103 14.46 -4.73 -32.49
CA LEU A 103 13.71 -5.02 -31.24
C LEU A 103 13.26 -3.77 -30.48
N LYS A 104 14.16 -2.78 -30.35
CA LYS A 104 13.88 -1.52 -29.66
C LYS A 104 12.79 -0.71 -30.37
N GLY A 105 12.83 -0.64 -31.71
CA GLY A 105 11.83 0.05 -32.52
C GLY A 105 10.47 -0.64 -32.42
N ALA A 106 10.46 -1.97 -32.52
CA ALA A 106 9.25 -2.78 -32.42
C ALA A 106 8.51 -2.57 -31.09
N TYR A 107 9.24 -2.58 -29.96
CA TYR A 107 8.62 -2.29 -28.66
C TYR A 107 8.06 -0.87 -28.58
N HIS A 108 8.83 0.15 -28.98
CA HIS A 108 8.39 1.54 -28.85
C HIS A 108 7.22 1.86 -29.77
N GLN A 109 7.24 1.43 -31.04
CA GLN A 109 6.11 1.64 -31.95
C GLN A 109 4.85 1.00 -31.38
N LEU A 110 4.88 -0.31 -31.09
CA LEU A 110 3.70 -1.02 -30.60
C LEU A 110 3.16 -0.47 -29.28
N CYS A 111 4.03 -0.22 -28.29
CA CYS A 111 3.59 0.29 -26.99
C CYS A 111 3.12 1.74 -27.07
N MET A 112 3.89 2.63 -27.71
CA MET A 112 3.59 4.07 -27.69
C MET A 112 2.40 4.41 -28.57
N ASP A 113 2.25 3.77 -29.72
CA ASP A 113 1.12 4.02 -30.62
C ASP A 113 -0.19 3.59 -29.93
N CYS A 114 -0.24 2.37 -29.39
CA CYS A 114 -1.39 1.89 -28.62
C CYS A 114 -1.70 2.77 -27.39
N HIS A 115 -0.67 3.23 -26.66
CA HIS A 115 -0.88 4.11 -25.51
C HIS A 115 -1.43 5.48 -25.93
N ARG A 116 -0.96 6.06 -27.04
CA ARG A 116 -1.46 7.33 -27.58
C ARG A 116 -2.89 7.22 -28.10
N GLU A 117 -3.20 6.15 -28.83
CA GLU A 117 -4.57 5.87 -29.28
C GLU A 117 -5.54 5.72 -28.10
N SER A 118 -5.11 4.99 -27.05
CA SER A 118 -5.88 4.83 -25.83
C SER A 118 -6.14 6.17 -25.11
N GLU A 119 -5.21 7.13 -25.17
CA GLU A 119 -5.40 8.48 -24.64
C GLU A 119 -6.38 9.35 -25.46
N GLN A 120 -6.57 9.02 -26.74
CA GLN A 120 -7.49 9.74 -27.65
C GLN A 120 -8.94 9.23 -27.56
N ALA A 121 -9.15 8.01 -27.04
CA ALA A 121 -10.49 7.48 -26.84
C ALA A 121 -11.22 8.27 -25.74
N PRO A 122 -12.35 8.94 -26.02
CA PRO A 122 -13.13 9.61 -24.99
C PRO A 122 -13.51 8.57 -23.93
N HIS A 123 -13.07 8.78 -22.70
CA HIS A 123 -13.38 7.87 -21.61
C HIS A 123 -14.88 7.98 -21.27
N VAL A 124 -15.72 7.18 -21.95
CA VAL A 124 -17.19 7.16 -21.82
C VAL A 124 -17.67 6.54 -20.49
N ARG A 125 -16.96 6.78 -19.38
CA ARG A 125 -17.31 6.21 -18.08
C ARG A 125 -17.35 7.29 -17.00
N GLY A 126 -18.49 7.96 -16.90
CA GLY A 126 -18.92 8.73 -15.73
C GLY A 126 -18.09 9.97 -15.40
N SER A 127 -18.57 10.74 -14.43
CA SER A 127 -17.91 11.94 -13.92
C SER A 127 -16.59 11.59 -13.24
N VAL A 128 -15.52 12.33 -13.60
CA VAL A 128 -14.23 12.27 -12.91
C VAL A 128 -14.40 12.93 -11.54
N ILE A 129 -14.57 12.12 -10.50
CA ILE A 129 -14.58 12.58 -9.11
C ILE A 129 -13.25 12.16 -8.47
N TYR A 130 -12.50 13.12 -7.96
CA TYR A 130 -11.22 12.94 -7.29
C TYR A 130 -11.39 12.13 -5.98
N SER A 131 -11.49 10.79 -6.04
CA SER A 131 -11.43 9.89 -4.86
C SER A 131 -10.80 8.51 -5.18
N ALA A 132 -9.47 8.41 -5.11
CA ALA A 132 -8.78 7.93 -3.91
C ALA A 132 -8.97 6.47 -3.37
N MET A 133 -8.01 5.52 -3.39
CA MET A 133 -7.90 4.20 -2.63
C MET A 133 -9.04 3.14 -2.61
N ALA A 134 -10.34 3.46 -2.60
CA ALA A 134 -11.45 2.49 -2.55
C ALA A 134 -12.67 3.05 -3.33
N ARG A 135 -13.23 2.31 -4.29
CA ARG A 135 -14.19 2.89 -5.28
C ARG A 135 -15.41 2.03 -5.60
N GLY A 136 -16.61 2.43 -5.22
CA GLY A 136 -17.80 1.77 -5.77
C GLY A 136 -17.97 1.94 -7.30
N PRO A 137 -18.99 1.30 -7.90
CA PRO A 137 -19.08 1.00 -9.34
C PRO A 137 -19.30 2.18 -10.31
N GLY A 138 -19.00 3.42 -9.94
CA GLY A 138 -19.32 4.62 -10.74
C GLY A 138 -18.24 5.71 -10.85
N VAL A 139 -16.98 5.48 -10.44
CA VAL A 139 -15.93 6.52 -10.40
C VAL A 139 -14.57 6.03 -10.95
N HIS A 140 -13.94 6.78 -11.86
CA HIS A 140 -12.67 6.42 -12.54
C HIS A 140 -11.44 7.25 -12.11
N PRO A 141 -10.20 6.69 -12.08
CA PRO A 141 -9.00 7.46 -11.73
C PRO A 141 -8.49 8.29 -12.92
N LEU A 142 -7.89 9.44 -12.64
CA LEU A 142 -7.04 10.16 -13.60
C LEU A 142 -5.76 9.37 -13.97
N GLU A 143 -5.33 8.42 -13.12
CA GLU A 143 -4.05 7.68 -13.25
C GLU A 143 -4.13 6.38 -14.07
N THR A 144 -5.25 6.08 -14.73
CA THR A 144 -5.34 4.92 -15.65
C THR A 144 -4.79 5.21 -17.05
N ARG A 145 -4.16 6.37 -17.26
CA ARG A 145 -3.51 6.70 -18.53
C ARG A 145 -2.33 5.77 -18.77
N ALA A 146 -2.25 5.29 -20.00
CA ALA A 146 -1.13 4.48 -20.43
C ALA A 146 0.15 5.34 -20.48
N PRO A 147 1.32 4.81 -20.10
CA PRO A 147 2.53 5.62 -20.04
C PRO A 147 2.99 6.06 -21.44
N THR A 148 3.06 7.37 -21.67
CA THR A 148 3.45 7.97 -22.97
C THR A 148 4.79 8.71 -22.93
N ASP A 149 5.53 8.63 -21.82
CA ASP A 149 6.88 9.21 -21.68
C ASP A 149 7.94 8.16 -21.31
N CYS A 150 9.20 8.41 -21.71
CA CYS A 150 10.32 7.49 -21.52
C CYS A 150 10.52 7.08 -20.05
N LEU A 151 10.34 8.02 -19.12
CA LEU A 151 10.61 7.80 -17.69
C LEU A 151 9.45 7.11 -16.96
N ALA A 152 8.26 7.06 -17.58
CA ALA A 152 7.15 6.28 -17.08
C ALA A 152 7.37 4.77 -17.24
N CYS A 153 8.04 4.37 -18.33
CA CYS A 153 8.35 2.96 -18.64
C CYS A 153 9.69 2.52 -18.07
N HIS A 154 10.71 3.40 -18.18
CA HIS A 154 12.09 3.08 -17.83
C HIS A 154 12.64 4.03 -16.78
N ALA A 155 13.44 3.47 -15.88
CA ALA A 155 14.13 4.26 -14.88
C ALA A 155 15.61 4.42 -15.28
N LYS A 156 16.14 5.65 -15.39
CA LYS A 156 17.56 5.90 -15.76
C LYS A 156 18.55 5.10 -14.91
N LYS A 157 19.66 4.61 -15.46
CA LYS A 157 20.69 3.99 -14.61
C LYS A 157 21.35 5.04 -13.72
N VAL A 158 21.76 4.62 -12.54
CA VAL A 158 22.52 5.47 -11.62
C VAL A 158 23.98 5.42 -12.07
N PRO A 159 24.64 6.56 -12.33
CA PRO A 159 26.08 6.58 -12.62
C PRO A 159 26.90 6.13 -11.39
N ASP A 160 28.14 5.73 -11.60
CA ASP A 160 29.04 5.40 -10.50
C ASP A 160 29.45 6.69 -9.77
N HIS A 161 29.19 6.75 -8.46
CA HIS A 161 29.47 7.93 -7.64
C HIS A 161 30.86 7.91 -7.01
N ARG A 162 31.64 6.82 -7.15
CA ARG A 162 32.98 6.72 -6.54
C ARG A 162 33.94 7.81 -7.02
N GLU A 163 33.84 8.18 -8.29
CA GLU A 163 34.66 9.22 -8.92
C GLU A 163 33.96 10.59 -8.95
N LEU A 164 32.64 10.63 -8.77
CA LEU A 164 31.84 11.86 -8.81
C LEU A 164 31.75 12.56 -7.45
N VAL A 165 31.76 11.79 -6.35
CA VAL A 165 31.71 12.32 -4.99
C VAL A 165 33.09 12.80 -4.57
N LYS A 166 33.25 14.12 -4.56
CA LYS A 166 34.48 14.82 -4.20
C LYS A 166 34.33 15.45 -2.82
N LEU A 167 34.74 14.72 -1.79
CA LEU A 167 34.72 15.15 -0.39
C LEU A 167 36.16 15.26 0.12
N GLU A 168 36.57 16.50 0.42
CA GLU A 168 37.87 16.87 0.97
C GLU A 168 37.71 17.35 2.42
N GLY A 169 38.74 17.15 3.25
CA GLY A 169 38.71 17.55 4.66
C GLY A 169 37.77 16.71 5.53
N GLU A 170 37.22 17.35 6.58
CA GLU A 170 36.29 16.70 7.51
C GLU A 170 34.93 16.42 6.84
N VAL A 171 34.52 15.14 6.83
CA VAL A 171 33.29 14.71 6.18
C VAL A 171 32.17 14.55 7.21
N ASP A 172 31.27 15.52 7.22
CA ASP A 172 30.02 15.47 7.99
C ASP A 172 28.77 15.36 7.08
N ALA A 173 27.60 15.26 7.71
CA ALA A 173 26.32 15.07 7.01
C ALA A 173 25.94 16.27 6.12
N VAL A 174 26.27 17.49 6.54
CA VAL A 174 25.94 18.73 5.81
C VAL A 174 26.88 18.90 4.63
N THR A 175 28.18 18.63 4.81
CA THR A 175 29.19 18.65 3.76
C THR A 175 28.89 17.63 2.67
N VAL A 176 28.42 16.43 3.02
CA VAL A 176 27.91 15.46 2.02
C VAL A 176 26.76 16.04 1.21
N THR A 177 25.77 16.65 1.88
CA THR A 177 24.59 17.20 1.20
C THR A 177 24.97 18.35 0.27
N LYS A 178 25.86 19.25 0.69
CA LYS A 178 26.41 20.32 -0.15
C LYS A 178 27.11 19.76 -1.39
N ASN A 179 27.88 18.68 -1.25
CA ASN A 179 28.48 18.00 -2.40
C ASN A 179 27.41 17.45 -3.35
N CYS A 180 26.37 16.77 -2.84
CA CYS A 180 25.25 16.30 -3.66
C CYS A 180 24.58 17.45 -4.43
N LEU A 181 24.30 18.58 -3.76
CA LEU A 181 23.61 19.73 -4.35
C LEU A 181 24.41 20.43 -5.45
N SER A 182 25.73 20.25 -5.52
CA SER A 182 26.55 20.79 -6.63
C SER A 182 26.13 20.23 -8.00
N CYS A 183 25.55 19.02 -8.03
CA CYS A 183 25.01 18.38 -9.24
C CYS A 183 23.48 18.19 -9.19
N HIS A 184 22.89 18.12 -7.99
CA HIS A 184 21.49 17.77 -7.75
C HIS A 184 20.66 18.89 -7.12
N GLU A 185 20.96 20.14 -7.48
CA GLU A 185 20.25 21.30 -6.95
C GLU A 185 18.75 21.26 -7.27
N LEU A 186 18.37 20.76 -8.47
CA LEU A 186 16.97 20.62 -8.88
C LEU A 186 16.23 19.59 -8.03
N GLU A 187 16.87 18.46 -7.70
CA GLU A 187 16.32 17.48 -6.77
C GLU A 187 16.16 18.08 -5.36
N GLY A 188 17.14 18.85 -4.89
CA GLY A 188 17.05 19.60 -3.63
C GLY A 188 15.83 20.53 -3.60
N LYS A 189 15.67 21.37 -4.62
CA LYS A 189 14.51 22.27 -4.80
C LYS A 189 13.18 21.53 -4.85
N ALA A 190 13.16 20.33 -5.43
CA ALA A 190 11.97 19.49 -5.49
C ALA A 190 11.61 18.91 -4.11
N ILE A 191 12.60 18.40 -3.35
CA ILE A 191 12.41 17.83 -2.02
C ILE A 191 11.79 18.83 -1.05
N LEU A 192 12.19 20.11 -1.10
CA LEU A 192 11.63 21.16 -0.24
C LEU A 192 10.11 21.31 -0.36
N LYS A 193 9.52 20.86 -1.47
CA LYS A 193 8.07 20.93 -1.73
C LYS A 193 7.32 19.70 -1.26
N THR A 194 8.02 18.67 -0.79
CA THR A 194 7.43 17.37 -0.48
C THR A 194 6.87 17.28 0.94
N ALA A 195 5.90 16.41 1.15
CA ALA A 195 5.37 16.04 2.45
C ALA A 195 6.39 15.29 3.31
N HIS A 196 7.36 14.59 2.70
CA HIS A 196 8.44 13.95 3.44
C HIS A 196 9.35 14.97 4.12
N TRP A 197 9.64 16.09 3.44
CA TRP A 197 10.39 17.22 4.00
C TRP A 197 9.55 18.04 4.97
N ASN A 198 8.38 18.50 4.55
CA ASN A 198 7.59 19.43 5.35
C ASN A 198 6.84 18.77 6.50
N TRP A 199 6.66 17.44 6.45
CA TRP A 199 5.76 16.68 7.34
C TRP A 199 4.32 17.23 7.39
N GLN A 200 3.93 17.97 6.35
CA GLN A 200 2.61 18.50 6.08
C GLN A 200 2.45 18.70 4.58
N GLY A 201 1.23 18.89 4.11
CA GLY A 201 0.95 19.11 2.70
C GLY A 201 -0.54 19.05 2.40
N SER A 202 -0.86 18.99 1.11
CA SER A 202 -2.25 18.95 0.62
C SER A 202 -3.05 17.82 1.25
N SER A 203 -4.24 18.14 1.77
CA SER A 203 -5.08 17.20 2.52
C SER A 203 -6.50 17.02 1.95
N PRO A 204 -6.66 16.79 0.63
CA PRO A 204 -7.95 16.85 -0.08
C PRO A 204 -8.97 15.79 0.36
N TYR A 205 -8.55 14.81 1.17
CA TYR A 205 -9.41 13.72 1.67
C TYR A 205 -9.72 13.84 3.17
N THR A 206 -9.34 14.96 3.80
CA THR A 206 -9.71 15.26 5.18
C THR A 206 -11.02 16.02 5.17
N VAL A 207 -12.08 15.37 5.64
CA VAL A 207 -13.44 15.93 5.61
C VAL A 207 -13.50 17.25 6.37
N GLY A 208 -13.98 18.31 5.72
CA GLY A 208 -14.08 19.67 6.28
C GLY A 208 -12.78 20.47 6.25
N HIS A 209 -11.68 19.89 5.77
CA HIS A 209 -10.35 20.48 5.73
C HIS A 209 -9.62 20.24 4.41
N GLU A 210 -10.36 19.99 3.32
CA GLU A 210 -9.84 19.53 2.04
C GLU A 210 -8.83 20.50 1.42
N LYS A 211 -8.97 21.80 1.71
CA LYS A 211 -8.09 22.88 1.21
C LYS A 211 -6.89 23.18 2.11
N ARG A 212 -6.75 22.50 3.25
CA ARG A 212 -5.65 22.75 4.20
C ARG A 212 -4.36 22.10 3.68
N VAL A 213 -3.24 22.79 3.89
CA VAL A 213 -1.88 22.35 3.49
C VAL A 213 -0.92 22.20 4.67
N ASP A 214 -1.35 22.55 5.86
CA ASP A 214 -0.59 22.48 7.12
C ASP A 214 -0.94 21.23 7.96
N LEU A 215 -1.79 20.34 7.43
CA LEU A 215 -2.10 19.08 8.07
C LEU A 215 -1.03 18.05 7.77
N GLY A 216 -0.58 17.34 8.80
CA GLY A 216 0.44 16.30 8.71
C GLY A 216 1.13 16.11 10.05
N LYS A 217 2.19 15.31 10.07
CA LYS A 217 2.94 14.94 11.29
C LYS A 217 3.58 16.14 12.01
N ARG A 218 3.78 17.28 11.33
CA ARG A 218 4.54 18.43 11.83
C ARG A 218 3.96 19.07 13.08
N ASP A 219 2.67 19.43 13.09
CA ASP A 219 2.12 20.25 14.18
C ASP A 219 0.68 19.85 14.52
N LYS A 220 -0.25 20.04 13.57
CA LYS A 220 -1.70 20.00 13.86
C LYS A 220 -2.32 18.62 14.02
N THR A 221 -1.60 17.54 13.74
CA THR A 221 -2.15 16.17 13.88
C THR A 221 -1.66 15.47 15.14
N ILE A 222 -2.52 14.62 15.69
CA ILE A 222 -2.28 13.85 16.90
C ILE A 222 -2.58 12.37 16.66
N ASN A 223 -1.81 11.49 17.29
CA ASN A 223 -2.05 10.04 17.26
C ASN A 223 -2.06 9.48 18.68
N ASN A 224 -2.62 8.30 18.88
CA ASN A 224 -2.63 7.64 20.20
C ASN A 224 -1.42 6.73 20.44
N PHE A 225 -0.28 7.00 19.80
CA PHE A 225 1.00 6.36 20.12
C PHE A 225 1.88 7.29 20.97
N CYS A 226 2.71 8.10 20.30
CA CYS A 226 3.56 9.09 20.95
C CYS A 226 2.91 10.48 20.98
N ILE A 227 1.61 10.56 20.74
CA ILE A 227 0.79 11.77 20.86
C ILE A 227 1.09 12.76 19.73
N ASN A 228 2.06 13.65 19.89
CA ASN A 228 2.30 14.75 18.96
C ASN A 228 3.80 15.13 18.87
N LEU A 229 4.19 15.86 17.82
CA LEU A 229 5.59 16.28 17.61
C LEU A 229 6.04 17.46 18.48
N ASN A 230 5.14 18.38 18.82
CA ASN A 230 5.45 19.62 19.54
C ASN A 230 6.15 19.30 20.86
N GLY A 231 7.31 19.94 21.10
CA GLY A 231 8.17 19.68 22.25
C GLY A 231 9.03 18.41 22.16
N ASN A 232 8.85 17.57 21.13
CA ASN A 232 9.41 16.22 21.04
C ASN A 232 10.35 15.98 19.84
N TRP A 233 10.72 17.03 19.10
CA TRP A 233 11.38 16.96 17.79
C TRP A 233 12.58 16.02 17.74
N ALA A 234 13.64 16.25 18.52
CA ALA A 234 14.89 15.48 18.42
C ALA A 234 14.73 13.96 18.46
N ARG A 235 13.71 13.46 19.18
CA ARG A 235 13.38 12.03 19.22
C ARG A 235 12.62 11.58 17.96
N CYS A 236 11.66 12.37 17.53
CA CYS A 236 10.76 12.06 16.43
C CYS A 236 11.41 12.25 15.05
N THR A 237 12.24 13.27 14.90
CA THR A 237 12.93 13.68 13.65
C THR A 237 14.13 12.78 13.31
N SER A 238 14.43 11.80 14.16
CA SER A 238 15.23 10.63 13.77
C SER A 238 14.63 9.86 12.57
N CYS A 239 13.35 10.06 12.27
CA CYS A 239 12.66 9.56 11.07
C CYS A 239 12.31 10.67 10.04
N HIS A 240 12.83 11.89 10.21
CA HIS A 240 12.68 12.97 9.21
C HIS A 240 13.81 12.86 8.18
N ILE A 241 13.55 13.30 6.95
CA ILE A 241 14.54 13.27 5.86
C ILE A 241 15.47 14.50 5.88
N GLY A 242 15.77 15.02 7.07
CA GLY A 242 16.67 16.13 7.27
C GLY A 242 17.54 16.01 8.52
N TYR A 243 18.40 17.00 8.69
CA TYR A 243 19.40 17.10 9.75
C TYR A 243 19.18 18.34 10.62
N GLY A 244 19.14 18.17 11.94
CA GLY A 244 19.12 19.29 12.88
C GLY A 244 17.73 19.82 13.21
N TRP A 245 16.65 19.10 12.87
CA TRP A 245 15.31 19.51 13.31
C TRP A 245 15.10 19.13 14.79
N GLU A 246 15.50 20.04 15.67
CA GLU A 246 15.48 19.86 17.13
C GLU A 246 14.41 20.68 17.86
N ASP A 247 13.88 21.72 17.21
CA ASP A 247 12.82 22.59 17.74
C ASP A 247 11.94 23.21 16.62
N GLN A 248 11.15 24.22 16.98
CA GLN A 248 10.24 24.93 16.08
C GLN A 248 10.92 25.88 15.07
N ASN A 249 12.20 26.21 15.27
CA ASN A 249 12.95 27.20 14.48
C ASN A 249 13.72 26.56 13.31
N PHE A 250 13.49 25.27 13.02
CA PHE A 250 14.13 24.59 11.90
C PHE A 250 13.83 25.28 10.57
N ASP A 251 14.87 25.61 9.81
CA ASP A 251 14.75 26.25 8.51
C ASP A 251 14.42 25.22 7.42
N PHE A 252 13.16 25.22 6.98
CA PHE A 252 12.68 24.35 5.90
C PHE A 252 13.09 24.84 4.50
N SER A 253 13.79 25.97 4.37
CA SER A 253 14.33 26.46 3.11
C SER A 253 15.79 26.06 2.87
N ASP A 254 16.52 25.66 3.92
CA ASP A 254 17.92 25.26 3.83
C ASP A 254 18.06 23.85 3.24
N MET A 255 18.37 23.79 1.94
CA MET A 255 18.60 22.53 1.23
C MET A 255 19.79 21.74 1.77
N THR A 256 20.76 22.38 2.43
CA THR A 256 21.94 21.69 2.97
C THR A 256 21.60 20.80 4.16
N ARG A 257 20.38 20.94 4.71
CA ARG A 257 19.83 20.08 5.77
C ARG A 257 19.09 18.86 5.26
N ILE A 258 18.98 18.65 3.94
CA ILE A 258 18.34 17.46 3.37
C ILE A 258 19.20 16.21 3.61
N ASP A 259 18.61 15.15 4.14
CA ASP A 259 19.26 13.85 4.27
C ASP A 259 19.07 13.04 2.97
N CYS A 260 20.00 13.20 2.03
CA CYS A 260 20.01 12.43 0.78
C CYS A 260 20.27 10.93 1.03
N LEU A 261 21.05 10.60 2.06
CA LEU A 261 21.59 9.25 2.27
C LEU A 261 20.54 8.28 2.84
N VAL A 262 19.58 8.77 3.63
CA VAL A 262 18.56 7.92 4.26
C VAL A 262 17.73 7.11 3.27
N CYS A 263 17.52 7.64 2.07
CA CYS A 263 16.79 6.97 1.00
C CYS A 263 17.73 6.26 0.00
N HIS A 264 18.92 6.81 -0.22
CA HIS A 264 19.81 6.41 -1.33
C HIS A 264 20.99 5.52 -0.93
N ASP A 265 21.22 5.24 0.35
CA ASP A 265 22.26 4.28 0.77
C ASP A 265 22.04 2.87 0.19
N THR A 266 23.02 2.36 -0.56
CA THR A 266 23.03 0.94 -0.99
C THR A 266 24.02 0.07 -0.22
N THR A 267 24.79 0.62 0.72
CA THR A 267 25.73 -0.12 1.55
C THR A 267 25.04 -0.86 2.70
N GLY A 268 23.86 -0.39 3.11
CA GLY A 268 23.12 -0.88 4.27
C GLY A 268 23.74 -0.48 5.61
N LYS A 269 24.68 0.48 5.60
CA LYS A 269 25.41 0.95 6.79
C LYS A 269 24.85 2.27 7.33
N TYR A 270 24.18 3.07 6.50
CA TYR A 270 23.64 4.35 6.93
C TYR A 270 22.52 4.17 7.95
N LYS A 271 22.61 4.89 9.08
CA LYS A 271 21.60 4.91 10.14
C LYS A 271 21.62 6.26 10.83
N LYS A 272 20.44 6.77 11.16
CA LYS A 272 20.28 8.00 11.96
C LYS A 272 20.36 7.68 13.45
N SER A 273 20.89 8.61 14.24
CA SER A 273 20.88 8.52 15.69
C SER A 273 19.43 8.65 16.21
N PRO A 274 18.92 7.71 17.03
CA PRO A 274 17.52 7.73 17.47
C PRO A 274 17.08 8.97 18.24
N ALA A 275 18.00 9.77 18.77
CA ALA A 275 17.71 11.02 19.48
C ALA A 275 18.59 12.19 19.00
N GLY A 276 19.19 12.06 17.80
CA GLY A 276 20.13 13.05 17.26
C GLY A 276 19.49 14.03 16.28
N ALA A 277 18.19 14.34 16.40
CA ALA A 277 17.51 15.33 15.56
C ALA A 277 17.71 15.12 14.04
N GLY A 278 17.82 13.86 13.62
CA GLY A 278 18.03 13.49 12.24
C GLY A 278 19.49 13.23 11.84
N TYR A 279 20.48 13.59 12.65
CA TYR A 279 21.88 13.33 12.32
C TYR A 279 22.22 11.83 12.23
N PRO A 280 23.19 11.45 11.39
CA PRO A 280 23.71 10.09 11.32
C PRO A 280 24.21 9.62 12.69
N LYS A 281 24.20 8.30 12.90
CA LYS A 281 24.85 7.70 14.07
C LYS A 281 26.37 7.86 13.93
N GLU A 282 27.05 8.13 15.04
CA GLU A 282 28.51 8.09 15.12
C GLU A 282 29.09 6.77 14.59
N GLY A 283 30.22 6.87 13.90
CA GLY A 283 30.92 5.73 13.27
C GLY A 283 30.38 5.30 11.91
N VAL A 284 29.39 6.01 11.33
CA VAL A 284 29.00 5.82 9.92
C VAL A 284 30.04 6.49 9.03
N ASP A 285 30.67 5.71 8.15
CA ASP A 285 31.55 6.22 7.10
C ASP A 285 30.71 6.92 6.00
N LEU A 286 30.47 8.22 6.18
CA LEU A 286 29.63 9.01 5.30
C LEU A 286 30.20 9.15 3.89
N LYS A 287 31.54 9.20 3.75
CA LYS A 287 32.20 9.24 2.44
C LYS A 287 31.91 7.96 1.67
N LYS A 288 32.09 6.80 2.30
CA LYS A 288 31.80 5.49 1.67
C LYS A 288 30.32 5.35 1.33
N VAL A 289 29.41 5.79 2.19
CA VAL A 289 27.97 5.76 1.89
C VAL A 289 27.67 6.66 0.69
N ALA A 290 28.18 7.89 0.67
CA ALA A 290 27.97 8.84 -0.43
C ALA A 290 28.51 8.31 -1.77
N GLN A 291 29.68 7.68 -1.78
CA GLN A 291 30.26 7.06 -2.98
C GLN A 291 29.47 5.85 -3.50
N ASN A 292 28.59 5.27 -2.68
CA ASN A 292 27.78 4.10 -3.00
C ASN A 292 26.28 4.42 -2.91
N VAL A 293 25.88 5.65 -3.26
CA VAL A 293 24.47 5.99 -3.40
C VAL A 293 23.86 5.32 -4.62
N GLY A 294 22.57 5.03 -4.54
CA GLY A 294 21.84 4.36 -5.60
C GLY A 294 20.34 4.47 -5.47
N ARG A 295 19.62 3.58 -6.16
CA ARG A 295 18.16 3.55 -6.05
C ARG A 295 17.71 3.09 -4.66
N PRO A 296 16.64 3.67 -4.11
CA PRO A 296 16.06 3.21 -2.86
C PRO A 296 15.69 1.72 -2.90
N SER A 297 15.85 1.08 -1.76
CA SER A 297 15.43 -0.29 -1.51
C SER A 297 14.33 -0.31 -0.45
N ARG A 298 13.64 -1.44 -0.29
CA ARG A 298 12.70 -1.63 0.84
C ARG A 298 13.33 -1.33 2.19
N ASN A 299 14.63 -1.58 2.36
CA ASN A 299 15.34 -1.31 3.61
C ASN A 299 15.60 0.19 3.83
N THR A 300 15.86 0.99 2.80
CA THR A 300 16.06 2.44 2.99
C THR A 300 14.75 3.15 3.32
N CYS A 301 13.65 2.77 2.66
CA CYS A 301 12.30 3.25 3.01
C CYS A 301 11.89 2.77 4.42
N GLY A 302 11.95 1.46 4.64
CA GLY A 302 11.39 0.83 5.83
C GLY A 302 12.30 0.80 7.04
N GLY A 303 13.54 0.38 6.86
CA GLY A 303 14.50 0.17 7.95
C GLY A 303 14.89 1.44 8.69
N ASN A 304 14.88 2.58 8.00
CA ASN A 304 15.14 3.89 8.59
C ASN A 304 13.87 4.50 9.19
N CYS A 305 12.72 4.35 8.53
CA CYS A 305 11.47 5.00 8.93
C CYS A 305 10.26 4.06 8.92
N HIS A 306 9.78 3.56 7.78
CA HIS A 306 8.41 3.02 7.70
C HIS A 306 8.13 1.71 8.48
N PHE A 307 9.14 0.86 8.69
CA PHE A 307 9.04 -0.34 9.53
C PHE A 307 9.09 -0.01 11.03
N ARG A 308 9.51 1.20 11.38
CA ARG A 308 9.80 1.62 12.75
C ARG A 308 8.98 2.83 13.14
N GLY A 309 8.28 2.76 14.25
CA GLY A 309 7.47 3.86 14.75
C GLY A 309 7.07 3.62 16.18
N GLY A 310 6.55 4.63 16.90
CA GLY A 310 6.05 4.41 18.27
C GLY A 310 7.10 3.85 19.26
N GLY A 311 8.40 3.96 18.91
CA GLY A 311 9.52 3.46 19.70
C GLY A 311 10.03 2.07 19.36
N GLY A 312 9.67 1.47 18.21
CA GLY A 312 10.23 0.18 17.79
C GLY A 312 9.80 -0.29 16.40
N ASP A 313 10.31 -1.45 15.99
CA ASP A 313 9.88 -2.17 14.78
C ASP A 313 8.45 -2.70 14.93
N ALA A 314 7.65 -2.65 13.87
CA ALA A 314 6.27 -3.13 13.79
C ALA A 314 5.27 -2.52 14.79
N VAL A 315 5.62 -1.49 15.56
CA VAL A 315 4.73 -0.97 16.62
C VAL A 315 3.50 -0.25 16.04
N LYS A 316 3.68 0.60 15.02
CA LYS A 316 2.61 1.46 14.45
C LYS A 316 1.83 0.79 13.34
N HIS A 317 2.48 0.45 12.22
CA HIS A 317 1.83 -0.20 11.09
C HIS A 317 1.50 -1.65 11.42
N GLY A 318 0.36 -2.14 10.95
CA GLY A 318 -0.02 -3.55 11.07
C GLY A 318 0.56 -4.41 9.95
N ASP A 319 0.95 -3.81 8.84
CA ASP A 319 1.33 -4.46 7.58
C ASP A 319 2.75 -4.08 7.13
N MET A 320 3.53 -3.41 7.99
CA MET A 320 4.91 -3.03 7.67
C MET A 320 5.85 -3.28 8.85
N ASP A 321 6.81 -4.18 8.64
CA ASP A 321 7.86 -4.52 9.59
C ASP A 321 9.16 -4.94 8.88
N SER A 322 10.24 -5.12 9.63
CA SER A 322 11.55 -5.45 9.06
C SER A 322 11.64 -6.76 8.27
N ALA A 323 10.67 -7.67 8.35
CA ALA A 323 10.58 -8.85 7.48
C ALA A 323 10.43 -8.46 6.00
N LEU A 324 9.87 -7.28 5.70
CA LEU A 324 9.73 -6.75 4.34
C LEU A 324 11.05 -6.34 3.68
N LYS A 325 12.19 -6.44 4.37
CA LYS A 325 13.50 -6.25 3.73
C LYS A 325 13.74 -7.32 2.66
N LYS A 326 13.47 -8.59 2.99
CA LYS A 326 13.62 -9.75 2.11
C LYS A 326 12.50 -10.77 2.39
N PRO A 327 11.23 -10.42 2.09
CA PRO A 327 10.11 -11.30 2.39
C PRO A 327 10.06 -12.47 1.41
N SER A 328 9.40 -13.56 1.77
CA SER A 328 8.97 -14.59 0.82
C SER A 328 7.69 -14.19 0.11
N LYS A 329 7.33 -14.87 -1.00
CA LYS A 329 6.01 -14.71 -1.64
C LYS A 329 4.86 -14.93 -0.65
N PHE A 330 5.04 -15.85 0.30
CA PHE A 330 4.02 -16.11 1.31
C PHE A 330 3.80 -14.90 2.23
N HIS A 331 4.86 -14.14 2.56
CA HIS A 331 4.75 -12.93 3.38
C HIS A 331 4.24 -11.72 2.58
N ASP A 332 4.63 -11.54 1.32
CA ASP A 332 4.02 -10.57 0.42
C ASP A 332 4.28 -10.99 -1.04
N VAL A 333 3.21 -11.15 -1.84
CA VAL A 333 3.35 -11.63 -3.22
C VAL A 333 4.08 -10.66 -4.14
N HIS A 334 4.02 -9.36 -3.86
CA HIS A 334 4.62 -8.30 -4.67
C HIS A 334 6.07 -8.07 -4.29
N MET A 335 6.37 -7.98 -3.00
CA MET A 335 7.71 -7.72 -2.49
C MET A 335 8.56 -8.98 -2.30
N GLY A 336 7.93 -10.16 -2.32
CA GLY A 336 8.56 -11.45 -2.12
C GLY A 336 9.76 -11.68 -3.04
N VAL A 337 10.92 -12.03 -2.48
CA VAL A 337 12.16 -12.30 -3.24
C VAL A 337 12.44 -13.80 -3.39
N THR A 338 11.66 -14.65 -2.70
CA THR A 338 11.71 -16.11 -2.79
C THR A 338 10.35 -16.66 -3.22
N ASP A 339 10.32 -17.94 -3.59
CA ASP A 339 9.09 -18.71 -3.85
C ASP A 339 8.22 -18.15 -4.99
N GLY A 340 8.87 -17.51 -5.97
CA GLY A 340 8.19 -16.91 -7.13
C GLY A 340 7.48 -15.59 -6.84
N GLY A 341 7.88 -14.85 -5.80
CA GLY A 341 7.45 -13.46 -5.58
C GLY A 341 8.01 -12.50 -6.63
N LEU A 342 7.41 -11.30 -6.75
CA LEU A 342 7.76 -10.34 -7.81
C LEU A 342 8.98 -9.46 -7.50
N GLY A 343 9.50 -9.50 -6.27
CA GLY A 343 10.70 -8.78 -5.86
C GLY A 343 10.61 -7.25 -5.89
N PHE A 344 9.40 -6.67 -5.85
CA PHE A 344 9.20 -5.23 -5.95
C PHE A 344 9.87 -4.45 -4.81
N ASN A 345 10.46 -3.30 -5.12
CA ASN A 345 10.72 -2.25 -4.13
C ASN A 345 9.47 -1.35 -4.01
N CYS A 346 9.47 -0.44 -3.03
CA CYS A 346 8.31 0.40 -2.71
C CYS A 346 7.88 1.25 -3.91
N GLN A 347 8.85 1.84 -4.62
CA GLN A 347 8.64 2.74 -5.75
C GLN A 347 8.10 2.08 -7.02
N GLN A 348 7.99 0.75 -7.06
CA GLN A 348 7.27 0.07 -8.13
C GLN A 348 5.78 0.42 -8.09
N CYS A 349 5.21 0.52 -6.90
CA CYS A 349 3.83 0.96 -6.64
C CYS A 349 3.79 2.47 -6.33
N HIS A 350 4.61 2.92 -5.38
CA HIS A 350 4.73 4.32 -4.98
C HIS A 350 5.54 5.12 -6.01
N LYS A 351 4.99 5.28 -7.22
CA LYS A 351 5.64 5.98 -8.32
C LYS A 351 6.10 7.36 -7.85
N THR A 352 7.35 7.68 -8.16
CA THR A 352 7.98 8.92 -7.68
C THR A 352 8.33 9.80 -8.87
N ARG A 353 7.87 11.05 -8.86
CA ARG A 353 8.28 12.08 -9.83
C ARG A 353 8.67 13.33 -9.08
N ASN A 354 9.81 13.93 -9.43
CA ASN A 354 10.35 15.11 -8.73
C ASN A 354 10.37 14.94 -7.21
N HIS A 355 10.80 13.76 -6.74
CA HIS A 355 10.82 13.37 -5.32
C HIS A 355 9.45 13.34 -4.59
N MET A 356 8.34 13.66 -5.26
CA MET A 356 6.99 13.44 -4.72
C MET A 356 6.64 11.95 -4.85
N ILE A 357 6.38 11.31 -3.71
CA ILE A 357 6.17 9.86 -3.63
C ILE A 357 4.66 9.58 -3.60
N ALA A 358 4.13 9.02 -4.70
CA ALA A 358 2.71 8.74 -4.81
C ALA A 358 2.20 7.83 -3.70
N GLY A 359 0.98 8.08 -3.26
CA GLY A 359 0.32 7.35 -2.19
C GLY A 359 -0.33 8.28 -1.19
N ARG A 360 -1.26 7.72 -0.43
CA ARG A 360 -1.96 8.42 0.65
C ARG A 360 -2.16 7.48 1.83
N SER A 361 -2.36 8.05 3.01
CA SER A 361 -2.57 7.29 4.25
C SER A 361 -3.94 7.58 4.86
N VAL A 362 -4.52 6.56 5.49
CA VAL A 362 -5.67 6.77 6.38
C VAL A 362 -5.25 7.57 7.62
N SER A 363 -4.03 7.33 8.11
CA SER A 363 -3.53 7.85 9.40
C SER A 363 -2.79 9.20 9.31
N VAL A 364 -2.48 9.69 8.11
CA VAL A 364 -1.79 10.97 7.88
C VAL A 364 -2.47 11.71 6.73
N ALA A 365 -2.58 13.04 6.83
CA ALA A 365 -3.35 13.87 5.89
C ALA A 365 -2.70 14.12 4.51
N PRO A 366 -1.38 14.39 4.40
CA PRO A 366 -0.76 14.75 3.13
C PRO A 366 -0.89 13.67 2.07
N VAL A 367 -1.03 14.10 0.82
CA VAL A 367 -1.08 13.25 -0.37
C VAL A 367 -0.19 13.79 -1.49
N GLU A 368 0.57 12.91 -2.14
CA GLU A 368 1.50 13.22 -3.23
C GLU A 368 1.28 12.34 -4.47
N GLY A 369 0.01 12.01 -4.77
CA GLY A 369 -0.41 11.07 -5.81
C GLY A 369 -1.31 9.96 -5.24
N ASP A 370 -1.95 9.17 -6.09
CA ASP A 370 -2.78 8.04 -5.65
C ASP A 370 -2.06 6.69 -5.85
N LEU A 371 -2.58 5.65 -5.21
CA LEU A 371 -2.19 4.27 -5.43
C LEU A 371 -3.43 3.37 -5.32
N SER A 372 -3.61 2.48 -6.29
CA SER A 372 -4.66 1.47 -6.27
C SER A 372 -4.17 0.14 -6.85
N CYS A 373 -4.83 -0.96 -6.50
CA CYS A 373 -4.58 -2.26 -7.13
C CYS A 373 -4.85 -2.20 -8.64
N GLN A 374 -5.78 -1.34 -9.08
CA GLN A 374 -6.20 -1.17 -10.47
C GLN A 374 -5.13 -0.51 -11.35
N THR A 375 -4.08 0.05 -10.75
CA THR A 375 -2.88 0.47 -11.49
C THR A 375 -2.20 -0.75 -12.14
N CYS A 376 -2.24 -1.93 -11.52
CA CYS A 376 -1.60 -3.17 -11.99
C CYS A 376 -2.58 -4.29 -12.36
N HIS A 377 -3.81 -4.21 -11.87
CA HIS A 377 -4.89 -5.15 -12.12
C HIS A 377 -6.07 -4.44 -12.81
N THR A 378 -7.03 -5.17 -13.36
CA THR A 378 -8.27 -4.55 -13.87
C THR A 378 -9.33 -4.50 -12.76
N ASP A 379 -10.49 -3.91 -13.04
CA ASP A 379 -11.69 -3.98 -12.19
C ASP A 379 -12.32 -5.38 -12.15
N ARG A 380 -11.90 -6.28 -13.04
CA ARG A 380 -12.29 -7.69 -13.14
C ARG A 380 -11.04 -8.60 -13.12
N PRO A 381 -10.34 -8.71 -11.99
CA PRO A 381 -9.04 -9.37 -11.91
C PRO A 381 -9.11 -10.91 -11.88
N HIS A 382 -10.29 -11.50 -11.69
CA HIS A 382 -10.49 -12.95 -11.68
C HIS A 382 -10.74 -13.41 -13.12
N LEU A 383 -9.77 -14.12 -13.70
CA LEU A 383 -9.62 -14.33 -15.15
C LEU A 383 -10.29 -15.60 -15.69
N GLY A 384 -10.89 -16.44 -14.83
CA GLY A 384 -11.57 -17.64 -15.28
C GLY A 384 -12.95 -17.34 -15.90
N ILE A 385 -13.50 -18.35 -16.56
CA ILE A 385 -14.85 -18.33 -17.15
C ILE A 385 -15.90 -18.96 -16.23
N GLY A 386 -15.50 -19.35 -15.02
CA GLY A 386 -16.34 -20.04 -14.05
C GLY A 386 -17.28 -19.11 -13.28
N MET A 387 -18.23 -19.73 -12.59
CA MET A 387 -19.18 -19.04 -11.72
C MET A 387 -18.50 -18.28 -10.56
N LEU A 388 -17.42 -18.84 -10.01
CA LEU A 388 -16.66 -18.20 -8.93
C LEU A 388 -16.07 -16.87 -9.39
N ASP A 389 -15.39 -16.83 -10.54
CA ASP A 389 -14.83 -15.60 -11.11
C ASP A 389 -15.90 -14.54 -11.37
N PHE A 390 -17.07 -14.94 -11.86
CA PHE A 390 -18.20 -14.03 -12.07
C PHE A 390 -18.60 -13.34 -10.76
N HIS A 391 -18.81 -14.11 -9.70
CA HIS A 391 -19.21 -13.56 -8.39
C HIS A 391 -18.09 -12.72 -7.78
N LEU A 392 -16.84 -13.19 -7.77
CA LEU A 392 -15.71 -12.45 -7.21
C LEU A 392 -15.49 -11.11 -7.94
N ASN A 393 -15.58 -11.09 -9.28
CA ASN A 393 -15.52 -9.85 -10.07
C ASN A 393 -16.68 -8.89 -9.79
N ARG A 394 -17.83 -9.39 -9.34
CA ARG A 394 -18.95 -8.54 -8.91
C ARG A 394 -18.72 -7.99 -7.50
N HIS A 395 -18.08 -8.75 -6.62
CA HIS A 395 -17.72 -8.30 -5.28
C HIS A 395 -16.76 -7.10 -5.30
N THR A 396 -15.89 -6.97 -6.32
CA THR A 396 -14.96 -5.82 -6.43
C THR A 396 -15.66 -4.45 -6.49
N ARG A 397 -16.97 -4.42 -6.75
CA ARG A 397 -17.80 -3.20 -6.69
C ARG A 397 -18.10 -2.73 -5.26
N HIS A 398 -18.02 -3.63 -4.28
CA HIS A 398 -18.49 -3.39 -2.91
C HIS A 398 -17.46 -3.77 -1.84
N VAL A 399 -16.52 -4.66 -2.17
CA VAL A 399 -15.45 -5.15 -1.31
C VAL A 399 -14.14 -4.73 -1.94
N ASP A 400 -13.30 -4.06 -1.16
CA ASP A 400 -11.98 -3.65 -1.63
C ASP A 400 -11.02 -4.83 -1.70
N CYS A 401 -10.08 -4.83 -2.64
CA CYS A 401 -9.19 -5.97 -2.91
C CYS A 401 -8.44 -6.43 -1.64
N GLN A 402 -8.03 -5.46 -0.83
CA GLN A 402 -7.33 -5.64 0.44
C GLN A 402 -8.14 -6.48 1.43
N THR A 403 -9.48 -6.36 1.44
CA THR A 403 -10.35 -7.10 2.38
C THR A 403 -10.19 -8.60 2.23
N CYS A 404 -10.17 -9.09 0.97
CA CYS A 404 -10.03 -10.51 0.68
C CYS A 404 -8.56 -10.97 0.70
N HIS A 405 -7.63 -10.13 0.24
CA HIS A 405 -6.24 -10.53 0.00
C HIS A 405 -5.26 -10.18 1.14
N ILE A 406 -5.72 -9.49 2.20
CA ILE A 406 -4.98 -9.25 3.45
C ILE A 406 -5.85 -9.73 4.62
N PRO A 407 -6.10 -11.05 4.73
CA PRO A 407 -7.03 -11.59 5.74
C PRO A 407 -6.48 -11.49 7.17
N ILE A 408 -5.17 -11.35 7.33
CA ILE A 408 -4.48 -11.22 8.62
C ILE A 408 -3.30 -10.24 8.50
N TYR A 409 -3.07 -9.45 9.54
CA TYR A 409 -1.96 -8.50 9.63
C TYR A 409 -0.98 -8.87 10.77
N ALA A 410 0.13 -8.13 10.89
CA ALA A 410 1.20 -8.36 11.86
C ALA A 410 1.84 -9.74 11.70
N ARG A 411 2.13 -10.11 10.44
CA ARG A 411 2.61 -11.46 10.08
C ARG A 411 4.09 -11.69 10.34
N GLY A 412 4.92 -10.65 10.24
CA GLY A 412 6.34 -10.73 10.54
C GLY A 412 6.63 -10.57 12.03
N LYS A 413 6.00 -9.56 12.64
CA LYS A 413 6.23 -9.19 14.05
C LYS A 413 4.95 -8.73 14.76
N PRO A 414 4.85 -8.92 16.08
CA PRO A 414 3.73 -8.40 16.86
C PRO A 414 3.63 -6.88 16.77
N THR A 415 2.41 -6.37 16.65
CA THR A 415 2.12 -4.94 16.61
C THR A 415 1.29 -4.51 17.81
N LYS A 416 1.46 -3.26 18.24
CA LYS A 416 0.70 -2.73 19.37
C LYS A 416 -0.71 -2.39 18.90
N VAL A 417 -1.72 -2.84 19.64
CA VAL A 417 -3.14 -2.56 19.36
C VAL A 417 -3.82 -1.76 20.47
N TYR A 418 -3.16 -1.63 21.63
CA TYR A 418 -3.61 -0.81 22.75
C TYR A 418 -2.45 -0.13 23.45
N TRP A 419 -2.61 1.14 23.79
CA TRP A 419 -1.67 1.91 24.62
C TRP A 419 -2.43 2.76 25.65
N ASP A 420 -2.22 2.46 26.93
CA ASP A 420 -2.80 3.21 28.04
C ASP A 420 -1.76 4.11 28.72
N TRP A 421 -1.85 5.43 28.50
CA TRP A 421 -0.97 6.39 29.15
C TRP A 421 -1.36 6.71 30.59
N SER A 422 -2.60 6.40 31.02
CA SER A 422 -3.09 6.71 32.38
C SER A 422 -2.39 5.90 33.48
N THR A 423 -1.71 4.81 33.10
CA THR A 423 -0.91 4.00 34.01
C THR A 423 0.54 4.42 34.07
N ALA A 424 0.99 5.34 33.21
CA ALA A 424 2.38 5.81 33.19
C ALA A 424 2.75 6.51 34.52
N GLY A 425 4.02 6.45 34.89
CA GLY A 425 4.55 7.02 36.14
C GLY A 425 4.33 6.15 37.38
N LYS A 426 3.42 5.18 37.33
CA LYS A 426 3.11 4.28 38.45
C LYS A 426 4.17 3.19 38.63
N ASP A 427 4.35 2.70 39.85
CA ASP A 427 5.23 1.57 40.15
C ASP A 427 4.51 0.23 39.96
N ILE A 428 4.14 -0.05 38.71
CA ILE A 428 3.53 -1.32 38.31
C ILE A 428 4.62 -2.29 37.88
N LYS A 429 4.60 -3.50 38.45
CA LYS A 429 5.46 -4.61 37.98
C LYS A 429 5.04 -5.00 36.56
N GLY A 430 5.80 -4.55 35.58
CA GLY A 430 5.57 -4.91 34.18
C GLY A 430 5.90 -6.38 33.91
N GLY A 431 5.51 -6.84 32.72
CA GLY A 431 5.85 -8.17 32.23
C GLY A 431 6.07 -8.19 30.73
N LYS A 432 6.17 -9.39 30.19
CA LYS A 432 6.12 -9.66 28.75
C LYS A 432 4.87 -10.48 28.45
N ASP A 433 4.25 -10.24 27.30
CA ASP A 433 3.18 -11.09 26.81
C ASP A 433 3.72 -12.38 26.17
N LYS A 434 2.81 -13.20 25.61
CA LYS A 434 3.17 -14.47 24.94
C LYS A 434 4.13 -14.32 23.75
N TYR A 435 4.31 -13.11 23.22
CA TYR A 435 5.25 -12.84 22.12
C TYR A 435 6.56 -12.21 22.62
N GLY A 436 6.77 -12.14 23.94
CA GLY A 436 7.94 -11.50 24.53
C GLY A 436 7.87 -9.96 24.52
N MET A 437 6.72 -9.37 24.20
CA MET A 437 6.56 -7.92 24.12
C MET A 437 6.20 -7.32 25.47
N PRO A 438 6.78 -6.17 25.85
CA PRO A 438 6.51 -5.56 27.15
C PRO A 438 5.02 -5.19 27.27
N THR A 439 4.41 -5.50 28.40
CA THR A 439 3.01 -5.14 28.73
C THR A 439 2.90 -3.82 29.48
N TYR A 440 4.01 -3.33 30.04
CA TYR A 440 4.08 -2.06 30.76
C TYR A 440 5.49 -1.45 30.67
N LYS A 441 5.56 -0.13 30.63
CA LYS A 441 6.81 0.63 30.87
C LYS A 441 6.47 1.88 31.68
N LYS A 442 7.15 2.13 32.80
CA LYS A 442 6.91 3.33 33.65
C LYS A 442 6.83 4.64 32.87
N LYS A 443 7.71 4.84 31.89
CA LYS A 443 7.73 6.04 31.03
C LYS A 443 6.56 6.17 30.04
N LYS A 444 5.74 5.14 29.87
CA LYS A 444 4.79 5.03 28.75
C LYS A 444 3.43 4.43 29.14
N GLY A 445 3.30 3.75 30.26
CA GLY A 445 2.08 3.07 30.66
C GLY A 445 1.97 1.66 30.08
N SER A 446 0.74 1.18 29.89
CA SER A 446 0.41 -0.22 29.60
C SER A 446 0.16 -0.48 28.11
N PHE A 447 0.44 -1.70 27.65
CA PHE A 447 0.34 -2.09 26.24
C PHE A 447 -0.41 -3.41 26.06
N LYS A 448 -1.06 -3.57 24.90
CA LYS A 448 -1.46 -4.88 24.36
C LYS A 448 -0.94 -5.02 22.94
N TRP A 449 -0.48 -6.22 22.60
CA TRP A 449 0.05 -6.57 21.30
C TRP A 449 -0.75 -7.70 20.66
N LYS A 450 -0.68 -7.78 19.33
CA LYS A 450 -1.19 -8.92 18.56
C LYS A 450 -0.23 -9.27 17.44
N LYS A 451 -0.18 -10.54 17.08
CA LYS A 451 0.49 -11.09 15.90
C LYS A 451 -0.54 -11.89 15.08
N ASP A 452 -0.37 -11.96 13.76
CA ASP A 452 -1.27 -12.72 12.86
C ASP A 452 -2.76 -12.39 13.06
N ALA A 453 -3.06 -11.11 13.24
CA ALA A 453 -4.36 -10.65 13.74
C ALA A 453 -5.38 -10.44 12.61
N LYS A 454 -6.64 -10.79 12.88
CA LYS A 454 -7.80 -10.44 12.04
C LYS A 454 -7.98 -8.91 11.96
N PRO A 455 -8.09 -8.32 10.75
CA PRO A 455 -8.48 -6.92 10.54
C PRO A 455 -9.86 -6.57 11.11
N SER A 456 -10.09 -5.28 11.35
CA SER A 456 -11.44 -4.75 11.49
C SER A 456 -11.90 -4.18 10.16
N TYR A 457 -13.16 -4.41 9.81
CA TYR A 457 -13.70 -4.01 8.52
C TYR A 457 -14.67 -2.85 8.71
N ALA A 458 -14.63 -1.88 7.80
CA ALA A 458 -15.55 -0.75 7.77
C ALA A 458 -15.83 -0.32 6.33
N TRP A 459 -16.96 0.34 6.11
CA TRP A 459 -17.19 1.06 4.87
C TRP A 459 -16.24 2.25 4.75
N TYR A 460 -15.65 2.41 3.58
CA TYR A 460 -14.69 3.47 3.30
C TYR A 460 -14.87 4.01 1.89
N ASN A 461 -15.15 5.30 1.76
CA ASN A 461 -15.31 6.02 0.49
C ASN A 461 -14.05 6.79 0.05
N GLY A 462 -12.95 6.58 0.77
CA GLY A 462 -11.70 7.24 0.49
C GLY A 462 -11.48 8.56 1.23
N THR A 463 -12.43 9.02 2.05
CA THR A 463 -12.27 10.21 2.89
C THR A 463 -12.22 9.86 4.37
N VAL A 464 -11.60 10.71 5.17
CA VAL A 464 -11.36 10.42 6.59
C VAL A 464 -11.64 11.67 7.42
N LYS A 465 -12.44 11.52 8.47
CA LYS A 465 -12.60 12.57 9.49
C LYS A 465 -11.42 12.49 10.46
N ARG A 466 -10.73 13.61 10.67
CA ARG A 466 -9.56 13.70 11.54
C ARG A 466 -9.87 14.52 12.77
N TYR A 467 -9.33 14.11 13.90
CA TYR A 467 -9.18 15.00 15.04
C TYR A 467 -7.96 15.90 14.76
N ILE A 468 -8.18 17.21 14.81
CA ILE A 468 -7.14 18.23 14.69
C ILE A 468 -6.87 18.79 16.09
N LEU A 469 -5.61 19.06 16.39
CA LEU A 469 -5.23 19.58 17.69
C LEU A 469 -6.00 20.88 18.02
N GLY A 470 -6.72 20.89 19.14
CA GLY A 470 -7.66 21.95 19.53
C GLY A 470 -9.14 21.59 19.39
N ASP A 471 -9.48 20.53 18.62
CA ASP A 471 -10.86 20.05 18.49
C ASP A 471 -11.39 19.53 19.83
N ARG A 472 -12.69 19.67 20.08
CA ARG A 472 -13.30 19.09 21.27
C ARG A 472 -13.28 17.56 21.21
N ILE A 473 -12.96 16.90 22.32
CA ILE A 473 -13.07 15.45 22.48
C ILE A 473 -14.53 14.98 22.47
N ASN A 474 -14.74 13.68 22.28
CA ASN A 474 -16.02 13.05 22.55
C ASN A 474 -16.13 12.71 24.05
N GLU A 475 -16.83 13.53 24.81
CA GLU A 475 -16.98 13.38 26.27
C GLU A 475 -17.86 12.19 26.68
N LYS A 476 -18.70 11.68 25.77
CA LYS A 476 -19.64 10.57 26.03
C LYS A 476 -19.18 9.24 25.44
N GLY A 477 -17.91 9.12 25.05
CA GLY A 477 -17.40 7.90 24.45
C GLY A 477 -15.96 8.01 23.96
N VAL A 478 -15.67 7.30 22.88
CA VAL A 478 -14.32 7.24 22.32
C VAL A 478 -14.11 8.41 21.37
N THR A 479 -12.98 9.10 21.49
CA THR A 479 -12.55 10.13 20.53
C THR A 479 -11.81 9.49 19.36
N GLU A 480 -12.32 9.69 18.14
CA GLU A 480 -11.78 9.08 16.92
C GLU A 480 -10.76 10.01 16.26
N LEU A 481 -9.49 9.59 16.19
CA LEU A 481 -8.40 10.44 15.71
C LEU A 481 -8.29 10.48 14.17
N ALA A 482 -8.60 9.36 13.54
CA ALA A 482 -8.61 9.21 12.09
C ALA A 482 -9.68 8.17 11.73
N ARG A 483 -10.90 8.63 11.48
CA ARG A 483 -12.08 7.79 11.24
C ARG A 483 -12.37 7.67 9.74
N PRO A 484 -12.27 6.47 9.13
CA PRO A 484 -12.68 6.29 7.74
C PRO A 484 -14.17 6.64 7.61
N VAL A 485 -14.52 7.37 6.55
CA VAL A 485 -15.90 7.76 6.26
C VAL A 485 -16.46 6.84 5.19
N GLY A 486 -17.74 6.50 5.33
CA GLY A 486 -18.46 5.65 4.41
C GLY A 486 -19.56 4.87 5.11
N ASP A 487 -20.52 4.40 4.34
CA ASP A 487 -21.57 3.51 4.81
C ASP A 487 -22.09 2.61 3.68
N LYS A 488 -23.04 1.72 4.00
CA LYS A 488 -23.59 0.77 3.03
C LYS A 488 -24.38 1.40 1.89
N ASN A 489 -24.97 2.58 2.11
CA ASN A 489 -25.79 3.32 1.14
C ASN A 489 -24.94 4.26 0.29
N ASP A 490 -23.77 4.68 0.79
CA ASP A 490 -22.79 5.46 0.03
C ASP A 490 -22.23 4.65 -1.15
N GLN A 491 -22.60 5.04 -2.37
CA GLN A 491 -22.18 4.38 -3.60
C GLN A 491 -20.68 4.41 -3.83
N ALA A 492 -19.93 5.37 -3.28
CA ALA A 492 -18.48 5.42 -3.39
C ALA A 492 -17.78 4.45 -2.42
N SER A 493 -18.45 4.05 -1.33
CA SER A 493 -17.86 3.20 -0.30
C SER A 493 -17.60 1.77 -0.74
N ARG A 494 -16.51 1.18 -0.24
CA ARG A 494 -16.27 -0.27 -0.23
C ARG A 494 -15.94 -0.74 1.20
N ILE A 495 -16.11 -2.04 1.46
CA ILE A 495 -15.63 -2.67 2.69
C ILE A 495 -14.10 -2.78 2.63
N TYR A 496 -13.41 -2.19 3.59
CA TYR A 496 -11.95 -2.06 3.63
C TYR A 496 -11.37 -2.56 4.97
N PRO A 497 -10.17 -3.17 4.99
CA PRO A 497 -9.55 -3.68 6.22
C PRO A 497 -8.69 -2.63 6.94
N PHE A 498 -8.84 -2.58 8.27
CA PHE A 498 -8.10 -1.67 9.14
C PHE A 498 -7.47 -2.40 10.32
N LYS A 499 -6.28 -1.97 10.71
CA LYS A 499 -5.79 -2.12 12.07
C LYS A 499 -6.39 -1.00 12.92
N LEU A 500 -7.01 -1.37 14.04
CA LEU A 500 -7.44 -0.43 15.07
C LEU A 500 -6.38 -0.33 16.17
N HIS A 501 -5.90 0.87 16.44
CA HIS A 501 -5.13 1.17 17.63
C HIS A 501 -6.02 1.94 18.61
N ARG A 502 -6.29 1.34 19.77
CA ARG A 502 -7.04 1.97 20.86
C ARG A 502 -6.07 2.49 21.92
N GLY A 503 -6.52 3.42 22.75
CA GLY A 503 -5.70 3.85 23.88
C GLY A 503 -6.38 4.84 24.78
N LYS A 504 -5.78 5.09 25.94
CA LYS A 504 -6.11 6.21 26.81
C LYS A 504 -5.00 7.22 26.75
N GLN A 505 -5.33 8.46 26.44
CA GLN A 505 -4.34 9.56 26.38
C GLN A 505 -4.87 10.82 27.05
N ILE A 506 -3.94 11.71 27.36
CA ILE A 506 -4.17 12.91 28.15
C ILE A 506 -5.01 13.95 27.38
N SER A 507 -5.95 14.57 28.07
CA SER A 507 -6.85 15.63 27.60
C SER A 507 -6.93 16.73 28.66
N ASP A 508 -7.15 17.97 28.24
CA ASP A 508 -7.42 19.08 29.16
C ASP A 508 -8.82 18.91 29.75
N ALA A 509 -8.93 18.95 31.07
CA ALA A 509 -10.18 18.68 31.78
C ALA A 509 -11.18 19.84 31.71
N THR A 510 -10.73 21.05 31.35
CA THR A 510 -11.55 22.26 31.25
C THR A 510 -11.88 22.57 29.80
N TYR A 511 -10.85 22.68 28.94
CA TYR A 511 -11.03 23.02 27.53
C TYR A 511 -11.54 21.85 26.69
N LYS A 512 -11.46 20.61 27.21
CA LYS A 512 -11.96 19.40 26.56
C LYS A 512 -11.36 19.16 25.17
N TYR A 513 -10.06 19.36 25.00
CA TYR A 513 -9.29 18.88 23.86
C TYR A 513 -8.09 18.04 24.31
N LEU A 514 -7.59 17.19 23.43
CA LEU A 514 -6.41 16.37 23.67
C LEU A 514 -5.18 17.25 23.85
N ILE A 515 -4.34 16.87 24.83
CA ILE A 515 -3.10 17.57 25.13
C ILE A 515 -1.97 17.02 24.25
N ALA A 516 -1.10 17.91 23.78
CA ALA A 516 0.19 17.59 23.16
C ALA A 516 1.31 17.74 24.20
N PRO A 517 1.67 16.69 24.96
CA PRO A 517 2.64 16.82 26.05
C PRO A 517 4.08 16.74 25.54
N GLN A 518 4.99 17.40 26.25
CA GLN A 518 6.43 17.18 26.08
C GLN A 518 6.84 15.85 26.74
N LEU A 519 7.08 14.82 25.92
CA LEU A 519 7.52 13.50 26.37
C LEU A 519 9.05 13.39 26.44
N TRP A 520 9.74 13.80 25.38
CA TRP A 520 11.20 13.76 25.27
C TRP A 520 11.82 14.89 26.08
N LYS A 521 12.77 14.55 26.97
CA LYS A 521 13.31 15.46 28.01
C LYS A 521 12.25 16.03 29.00
N GLY A 522 10.96 15.89 28.73
CA GLY A 522 9.84 16.16 29.64
C GLY A 522 9.42 14.90 30.39
N TYR A 523 8.17 14.45 30.20
CA TYR A 523 7.53 13.39 30.99
C TYR A 523 8.41 12.13 31.19
N TRP A 524 9.20 11.72 30.20
CA TRP A 524 10.08 10.54 30.31
C TRP A 524 11.25 10.69 31.28
N LYS A 525 11.52 11.91 31.78
CA LYS A 525 12.51 12.20 32.82
C LYS A 525 11.88 12.37 34.20
N HIS A 526 10.83 13.20 34.31
CA HIS A 526 10.29 13.62 35.60
C HIS A 526 8.95 12.96 35.99
N TRP A 527 8.28 12.25 35.06
CA TRP A 527 6.98 11.58 35.29
C TRP A 527 5.84 12.48 35.79
N ASP A 528 5.94 13.78 35.52
CA ASP A 528 4.93 14.79 35.87
C ASP A 528 4.14 15.19 34.63
N TRP A 529 2.84 14.84 34.62
CA TRP A 529 1.94 15.13 33.52
C TRP A 529 1.55 16.60 33.42
N ASP A 530 1.43 17.30 34.54
CA ASP A 530 1.07 18.71 34.58
C ASP A 530 2.18 19.55 33.93
N LYS A 531 3.43 19.35 34.38
CA LYS A 531 4.59 20.00 33.78
C LYS A 531 4.74 19.67 32.29
N ALA A 532 4.64 18.39 31.92
CA ALA A 532 4.75 17.96 30.52
C ALA A 532 3.66 18.58 29.64
N SER A 533 2.45 18.77 30.18
CA SER A 533 1.33 19.41 29.49
C SER A 533 1.58 20.90 29.31
N ARG A 534 1.99 21.63 30.37
CA ARG A 534 2.34 23.06 30.29
C ARG A 534 3.38 23.32 29.20
N ASP A 535 4.47 22.57 29.21
CA ASP A 535 5.58 22.76 28.27
C ASP A 535 5.16 22.41 26.84
N GLY A 536 4.52 21.25 26.64
CA GLY A 536 4.11 20.78 25.31
C GLY A 536 3.03 21.65 24.67
N MET A 537 2.05 22.11 25.45
CA MET A 537 0.96 22.95 24.96
C MET A 537 1.41 24.36 24.59
N LYS A 538 2.43 24.90 25.27
CA LYS A 538 3.10 26.13 24.85
C LYS A 538 3.68 26.01 23.44
N PHE A 539 4.34 24.89 23.13
CA PHE A 539 4.84 24.65 21.77
C PHE A 539 3.72 24.42 20.74
N ALA A 540 2.59 23.86 21.15
CA ALA A 540 1.42 23.68 20.30
C ALA A 540 0.63 24.97 20.04
N GLY A 541 0.91 26.04 20.78
CA GLY A 541 0.16 27.31 20.70
C GLY A 541 -1.28 27.20 21.21
N LEU A 542 -1.54 26.29 22.16
CA LEU A 542 -2.87 26.09 22.75
C LEU A 542 -2.81 26.29 24.27
N PRO A 543 -3.86 26.85 24.89
CA PRO A 543 -3.87 27.03 26.33
C PRO A 543 -3.91 25.69 27.07
N TYR A 544 -3.51 25.69 28.33
CA TYR A 544 -3.64 24.54 29.22
C TYR A 544 -4.19 25.03 30.55
N SER A 545 -5.28 24.43 31.03
CA SER A 545 -6.00 24.88 32.21
C SER A 545 -5.30 24.57 33.52
N GLY A 546 -4.24 23.74 33.50
CA GLY A 546 -3.62 23.18 34.71
C GLY A 546 -4.33 21.91 35.21
N ASN A 547 -5.43 21.50 34.57
CA ASN A 547 -6.16 20.29 34.91
C ASN A 547 -6.21 19.34 33.72
N TYR A 548 -5.98 18.05 33.97
CA TYR A 548 -5.99 17.04 32.92
C TYR A 548 -6.80 15.81 33.32
N GLU A 549 -7.27 15.09 32.31
CA GLU A 549 -7.93 13.79 32.42
C GLU A 549 -7.38 12.82 31.37
N PHE A 550 -7.70 11.53 31.48
CA PHE A 550 -7.36 10.52 30.47
C PHE A 550 -8.61 10.02 29.78
N VAL A 551 -8.64 10.12 28.45
CA VAL A 551 -9.82 9.79 27.64
C VAL A 551 -9.52 8.68 26.65
N ASP A 552 -10.55 7.88 26.35
CA ASP A 552 -10.44 6.80 25.38
C ASP A 552 -10.37 7.36 23.95
N THR A 553 -9.44 6.79 23.17
CA THR A 553 -9.19 7.17 21.78
C THR A 553 -9.06 5.95 20.89
N ILE A 554 -9.40 6.15 19.62
CA ILE A 554 -9.19 5.14 18.58
C ILE A 554 -8.62 5.79 17.32
N MET A 555 -7.69 5.08 16.68
CA MET A 555 -7.08 5.48 15.41
C MET A 555 -7.12 4.30 14.45
N TYR A 556 -7.62 4.56 13.23
CA TYR A 556 -7.69 3.57 12.16
C TYR A 556 -6.42 3.66 11.30
N TRP A 557 -5.86 2.51 10.97
CA TRP A 557 -4.72 2.37 10.08
C TRP A 557 -5.14 1.42 8.96
N GLY A 558 -5.21 1.92 7.73
CA GLY A 558 -5.53 1.08 6.57
C GLY A 558 -4.45 0.02 6.37
N LEU A 559 -4.87 -1.20 6.02
CA LEU A 559 -3.97 -2.28 5.66
C LEU A 559 -3.85 -2.33 4.13
N THR A 560 -2.63 -2.30 3.63
CA THR A 560 -2.31 -2.10 2.19
C THR A 560 -1.18 -3.00 1.69
N HIS A 561 -0.36 -3.53 2.58
CA HIS A 561 0.77 -4.40 2.29
C HIS A 561 0.57 -5.79 2.88
N THR A 562 1.53 -6.68 2.66
CA THR A 562 1.47 -8.10 3.05
C THR A 562 0.28 -8.77 2.39
N VAL A 563 0.16 -8.59 1.07
CA VAL A 563 -0.83 -9.29 0.26
C VAL A 563 -0.45 -10.77 0.20
N MET A 564 -1.37 -11.65 0.58
CA MET A 564 -1.15 -13.09 0.60
C MET A 564 -1.27 -13.72 -0.80
N PRO A 565 -0.69 -14.93 -1.01
CA PRO A 565 -1.01 -15.74 -2.19
C PRO A 565 -2.51 -15.89 -2.39
N LYS A 566 -2.95 -16.02 -3.65
CA LYS A 566 -4.39 -16.08 -4.00
C LYS A 566 -5.11 -17.24 -3.31
N GLU A 567 -4.39 -18.33 -3.06
CA GLU A 567 -4.86 -19.53 -2.35
C GLU A 567 -5.14 -19.25 -0.86
N ASN A 568 -4.67 -18.11 -0.36
CA ASN A 568 -4.90 -17.63 1.00
C ASN A 568 -5.77 -16.37 1.02
N ALA A 569 -6.53 -16.09 -0.03
CA ALA A 569 -7.60 -15.09 0.03
C ALA A 569 -8.79 -15.60 0.87
N LEU A 570 -9.63 -14.69 1.37
CA LEU A 570 -10.89 -15.07 2.01
C LEU A 570 -11.81 -15.81 1.01
N SER A 571 -12.33 -16.96 1.43
CA SER A 571 -13.34 -17.76 0.72
C SER A 571 -14.76 -17.26 1.03
N CYS A 572 -15.73 -17.75 0.26
CA CYS A 572 -17.14 -17.41 0.46
C CYS A 572 -17.62 -17.83 1.85
N ALA A 573 -17.33 -19.06 2.28
CA ALA A 573 -17.78 -19.64 3.54
C ALA A 573 -17.20 -18.94 4.79
N GLN A 574 -16.09 -18.22 4.66
CA GLN A 574 -15.53 -17.42 5.74
C GLN A 574 -16.32 -16.14 5.98
N CYS A 575 -16.75 -15.48 4.90
CA CYS A 575 -17.57 -14.28 5.02
C CYS A 575 -19.03 -14.62 5.29
N HIS A 576 -19.58 -15.60 4.56
CA HIS A 576 -21.00 -15.94 4.55
C HIS A 576 -21.29 -17.20 5.37
N PRO A 577 -21.90 -17.09 6.57
CA PRO A 577 -22.23 -18.25 7.41
C PRO A 577 -23.12 -19.28 6.71
N SER A 578 -24.04 -18.79 5.86
CA SER A 578 -24.95 -19.60 5.06
C SER A 578 -24.22 -20.55 4.10
N LEU A 579 -23.04 -20.16 3.61
CA LEU A 579 -22.24 -20.93 2.66
C LEU A 579 -21.25 -21.88 3.33
N ASN A 580 -21.29 -22.03 4.66
CA ASN A 580 -20.45 -22.97 5.40
C ASN A 580 -21.15 -24.32 5.65
N LYS A 581 -22.41 -24.47 5.22
CA LYS A 581 -23.19 -25.71 5.32
C LYS A 581 -23.87 -26.02 3.98
N ALA A 582 -24.12 -27.29 3.72
CA ALA A 582 -24.89 -27.72 2.55
C ALA A 582 -26.28 -27.04 2.56
N PRO A 583 -26.83 -26.64 1.40
CA PRO A 583 -26.34 -26.91 0.04
C PRO A 583 -25.24 -25.95 -0.48
N TYR A 584 -24.62 -25.12 0.37
CA TYR A 584 -23.62 -24.14 -0.04
C TYR A 584 -24.21 -23.17 -1.09
N CYS A 585 -23.58 -23.07 -2.26
CA CYS A 585 -24.07 -22.31 -3.40
C CYS A 585 -25.26 -22.98 -4.13
N GLY A 586 -25.56 -24.25 -3.83
CA GLY A 586 -26.56 -25.06 -4.51
C GLY A 586 -27.98 -24.50 -4.42
N SER A 587 -28.35 -23.83 -3.32
CA SER A 587 -29.66 -23.15 -3.19
C SER A 587 -29.92 -22.13 -4.30
N CYS A 588 -28.90 -21.37 -4.70
CA CYS A 588 -29.02 -20.33 -5.73
C CYS A 588 -28.71 -20.87 -7.13
N HIS A 589 -27.87 -21.90 -7.22
CA HIS A 589 -27.36 -22.45 -8.47
C HIS A 589 -27.96 -23.80 -8.86
N GLN A 590 -29.07 -24.17 -8.21
CA GLN A 590 -29.95 -25.28 -8.58
C GLN A 590 -29.23 -26.63 -8.62
N GLU A 591 -28.28 -26.85 -7.70
CA GLU A 591 -27.52 -28.10 -7.61
C GLU A 591 -26.95 -28.60 -8.95
N LYS A 592 -26.44 -27.66 -9.77
CA LYS A 592 -25.95 -27.96 -11.12
C LYS A 592 -25.06 -29.22 -11.12
N PRO A 593 -25.43 -30.28 -11.87
CA PRO A 593 -24.68 -31.53 -11.89
C PRO A 593 -23.21 -31.31 -12.27
N GLY A 594 -22.31 -32.04 -11.61
CA GLY A 594 -20.87 -31.97 -11.85
C GLY A 594 -20.15 -30.76 -11.23
N VAL A 595 -20.84 -29.93 -10.43
CA VAL A 595 -20.22 -28.80 -9.71
C VAL A 595 -20.05 -29.14 -8.24
N ASP A 596 -18.81 -29.10 -7.74
CA ASP A 596 -18.53 -29.22 -6.31
C ASP A 596 -18.71 -27.86 -5.61
N PHE A 597 -19.93 -27.57 -5.16
CA PHE A 597 -20.24 -26.32 -4.48
C PHE A 597 -19.54 -26.16 -3.12
N LYS A 598 -19.19 -27.28 -2.46
CA LYS A 598 -18.42 -27.24 -1.21
C LYS A 598 -17.01 -26.77 -1.47
N ALA A 599 -16.34 -27.34 -2.47
CA ALA A 599 -15.01 -26.92 -2.87
C ALA A 599 -15.00 -25.45 -3.26
N LEU A 600 -15.96 -25.00 -4.09
CA LEU A 600 -16.05 -23.60 -4.51
C LEU A 600 -16.31 -22.63 -3.35
N SER A 601 -17.19 -22.97 -2.40
CA SER A 601 -17.49 -22.06 -1.29
C SER A 601 -16.35 -21.96 -0.28
N THR A 602 -15.52 -23.00 -0.19
CA THR A 602 -14.40 -23.08 0.77
C THR A 602 -13.04 -22.79 0.15
N GLU A 603 -12.96 -22.56 -1.17
CA GLU A 603 -11.72 -22.22 -1.88
C GLU A 603 -11.12 -20.91 -1.34
N GLY A 604 -9.97 -21.03 -0.67
CA GLY A 604 -9.27 -19.91 -0.05
C GLY A 604 -8.47 -20.32 1.18
N ILE A 605 -8.24 -19.36 2.07
CA ILE A 605 -7.42 -19.51 3.27
C ILE A 605 -7.93 -20.64 4.18
N ASP A 606 -7.06 -21.57 4.60
CA ASP A 606 -7.38 -22.51 5.69
C ASP A 606 -6.57 -22.15 6.95
N PHE A 607 -7.25 -21.59 7.95
CA PHE A 607 -6.62 -21.19 9.20
C PHE A 607 -6.01 -22.37 9.98
N ARG A 608 -6.52 -23.60 9.81
CA ARG A 608 -5.94 -24.80 10.44
C ARG A 608 -4.58 -25.12 9.84
N VAL A 609 -4.45 -24.98 8.51
CA VAL A 609 -3.16 -25.15 7.83
C VAL A 609 -2.17 -24.08 8.26
N LEU A 610 -2.63 -22.84 8.41
CA LEU A 610 -1.77 -21.74 8.87
C LEU A 610 -1.34 -21.89 10.35
N ALA A 611 -2.25 -22.35 11.22
CA ALA A 611 -1.92 -22.66 12.62
C ALA A 611 -0.90 -23.79 12.73
N LYS A 612 -1.05 -24.86 11.93
CA LYS A 612 -0.06 -25.96 11.82
C LYS A 612 1.31 -25.47 11.32
N LYS A 613 1.36 -24.37 10.55
CA LYS A 613 2.59 -23.68 10.13
C LYS A 613 3.15 -22.71 11.17
N GLY A 614 2.58 -22.66 12.38
CA GLY A 614 3.05 -21.84 13.50
C GLY A 614 2.54 -20.39 13.50
N MET A 615 1.52 -20.06 12.71
CA MET A 615 0.87 -18.75 12.78
C MET A 615 -0.12 -18.67 13.94
N ASP A 616 -0.22 -17.51 14.59
CA ASP A 616 -1.12 -17.29 15.74
C ASP A 616 -2.57 -17.02 15.31
N VAL A 617 -3.16 -18.01 14.63
CA VAL A 617 -4.47 -17.93 14.00
C VAL A 617 -5.45 -19.02 14.44
N GLY A 618 -5.08 -19.85 15.43
CA GLY A 618 -5.93 -20.95 15.90
C GLY A 618 -7.33 -20.50 16.33
N GLN A 619 -7.45 -19.30 16.90
CA GLN A 619 -8.73 -18.69 17.26
C GLN A 619 -9.67 -18.39 16.08
N LEU A 620 -9.15 -18.43 14.84
CA LEU A 620 -9.89 -18.18 13.61
C LEU A 620 -10.36 -19.48 12.92
N GLU A 621 -9.94 -20.64 13.42
CA GLU A 621 -10.35 -21.93 12.86
C GLU A 621 -11.87 -22.12 12.96
N GLY A 622 -12.50 -22.48 11.83
CA GLY A 622 -13.94 -22.71 11.74
C GLY A 622 -14.82 -21.47 11.98
N LYS A 623 -14.24 -20.27 12.15
CA LYS A 623 -15.01 -19.04 12.31
C LYS A 623 -15.52 -18.56 10.95
N THR A 624 -16.80 -18.19 10.93
CA THR A 624 -17.48 -17.53 9.81
C THR A 624 -17.96 -16.13 10.24
N ASP A 625 -18.66 -15.40 9.36
CA ASP A 625 -18.93 -13.96 9.50
C ASP A 625 -17.63 -13.15 9.69
N TYR A 626 -16.63 -13.47 8.86
CA TYR A 626 -15.28 -12.92 9.01
C TYR A 626 -15.27 -11.39 8.87
N ILE A 627 -16.19 -10.79 8.12
CA ILE A 627 -16.23 -9.33 7.95
C ILE A 627 -17.21 -8.61 8.88
N ASP A 628 -17.94 -9.35 9.73
CA ASP A 628 -18.92 -8.82 10.69
C ASP A 628 -19.99 -7.96 10.00
N PHE A 629 -20.90 -8.62 9.30
CA PHE A 629 -21.94 -7.93 8.52
C PHE A 629 -22.84 -7.04 9.40
N LYS A 630 -23.03 -7.42 10.67
CA LYS A 630 -23.81 -6.61 11.61
C LYS A 630 -23.11 -5.29 11.93
N ALA A 631 -21.80 -5.30 12.16
CA ALA A 631 -21.01 -4.08 12.33
C ALA A 631 -21.00 -3.19 11.06
N LEU A 632 -21.20 -3.79 9.88
CA LEU A 632 -21.34 -3.08 8.60
C LEU A 632 -22.77 -2.56 8.33
N GLY A 633 -23.70 -2.75 9.26
CA GLY A 633 -25.07 -2.24 9.19
C GLY A 633 -26.07 -3.15 8.47
N TYR A 634 -25.75 -4.43 8.26
CA TYR A 634 -26.71 -5.43 7.78
C TYR A 634 -27.44 -6.09 8.95
N LYS A 635 -28.65 -6.61 8.70
CA LYS A 635 -29.42 -7.39 9.70
C LYS A 635 -28.83 -8.79 9.92
N GLY A 636 -28.09 -9.30 8.94
CA GLY A 636 -27.49 -10.63 8.91
C GLY A 636 -26.65 -10.78 7.63
N ASP A 637 -26.45 -12.01 7.18
CA ASP A 637 -25.71 -12.30 5.96
C ASP A 637 -26.43 -11.69 4.72
N PRO A 638 -25.80 -10.77 3.96
CA PRO A 638 -26.40 -10.12 2.80
C PRO A 638 -26.86 -11.07 1.69
N ILE A 639 -26.36 -12.32 1.66
CA ILE A 639 -26.85 -13.33 0.72
C ILE A 639 -28.28 -13.79 1.07
N GLU A 640 -28.64 -13.75 2.36
CA GLU A 640 -29.96 -14.17 2.86
C GLU A 640 -30.90 -12.97 3.01
N VAL A 641 -30.41 -11.86 3.59
CA VAL A 641 -31.26 -10.70 3.91
C VAL A 641 -31.26 -9.63 2.81
N GLY A 642 -30.46 -9.82 1.77
CA GLY A 642 -30.27 -8.84 0.70
C GLY A 642 -29.50 -7.59 1.12
N GLY A 643 -29.55 -6.57 0.28
CA GLY A 643 -28.84 -5.30 0.47
C GLY A 643 -27.95 -4.95 -0.72
N ARG A 644 -26.81 -4.29 -0.49
CA ARG A 644 -25.96 -3.75 -1.57
C ARG A 644 -25.47 -4.81 -2.56
N PHE A 645 -25.27 -6.05 -2.08
CA PHE A 645 -24.83 -7.19 -2.89
C PHE A 645 -25.97 -7.80 -3.76
N GLY A 646 -27.23 -7.53 -3.43
CA GLY A 646 -28.42 -8.30 -3.80
C GLY A 646 -29.01 -8.12 -5.20
N LYS A 647 -28.47 -7.26 -6.08
CA LYS A 647 -28.88 -7.27 -7.51
C LYS A 647 -28.30 -8.48 -8.28
N LEU A 648 -28.48 -9.70 -7.78
CA LEU A 648 -28.22 -10.92 -8.54
C LEU A 648 -29.35 -11.04 -9.57
N LEU A 649 -29.02 -10.98 -10.86
CA LEU A 649 -29.97 -11.00 -12.00
C LEU A 649 -30.80 -12.30 -12.14
N PHE A 650 -30.89 -13.12 -11.10
CA PHE A 650 -31.50 -14.45 -11.16
C PHE A 650 -32.50 -14.74 -10.03
N GLY A 651 -32.83 -13.77 -9.18
CA GLY A 651 -34.06 -13.85 -8.38
C GLY A 651 -35.21 -13.40 -9.26
N LYS A 652 -36.21 -14.27 -9.50
CA LYS A 652 -37.42 -13.98 -10.29
C LYS A 652 -37.82 -12.52 -10.11
N ASP A 653 -37.69 -11.73 -11.17
CA ASP A 653 -38.30 -10.41 -11.21
C ASP A 653 -39.77 -10.61 -10.84
N LYS A 654 -40.17 -10.09 -9.68
CA LYS A 654 -41.56 -9.67 -9.54
C LYS A 654 -41.68 -8.52 -10.53
N ILE A 655 -42.00 -8.87 -11.78
CA ILE A 655 -42.52 -7.96 -12.78
C ILE A 655 -43.68 -7.28 -12.08
N ALA A 656 -43.45 -6.05 -11.60
CA ALA A 656 -44.51 -5.15 -11.27
C ALA A 656 -45.26 -4.95 -12.58
N LYS A 657 -46.43 -5.60 -12.69
CA LYS A 657 -47.39 -5.30 -13.72
C LYS A 657 -47.80 -3.84 -13.52
N THR A 658 -47.09 -2.93 -14.15
CA THR A 658 -47.64 -1.63 -14.50
C THR A 658 -48.75 -1.91 -15.49
N LYS A 659 -49.99 -1.91 -14.97
CA LYS A 659 -51.16 -1.68 -15.80
C LYS A 659 -51.04 -0.25 -16.32
N GLU A 660 -51.00 -0.11 -17.62
CA GLU A 660 -51.40 1.10 -18.32
C GLU A 660 -52.59 0.73 -19.23
N PRO A 661 -53.43 1.72 -19.57
CA PRO A 661 -54.90 1.69 -19.42
C PRO A 661 -55.65 0.64 -20.25
#